data_AF-A0ABD3NYS0-F1
#
_entry.id   AF-A0ABD3NYS0-F1
#
_cell.length_a   1.000
_cell.length_b   1.000
_cell.length_c   1.000
_cell.angle_alpha   90.00
_cell.angle_beta   90.00
_cell.angle_gamma   90.00
#
_symmetry.space_group_name_H-M   'P 1'
#
loop_
_entity.id
_entity.type
_entity.pdbx_description
1 polymer ?
#
loop_
_entity_poly.entity_id
_entity_poly.type
_entity_poly.pdbx_seq_one_letter_code
_entity_poly.pdbx_strand_id
1 'polypeptide(L)'
;MRRQVCLEKLRASSTLENNTRATERYSSNVSPGRIFGDELDRYNTLHTDDFFSLQDFGRIINRNSPSNLVAESFLCNKRLVRSSKVHLEENDTIHTSIHPSLTDNTVPRSSAQLTDNRQQCKTIVAFSNRLVDGKISLRAIVVDCNRQAILTLSFTITIIRVSFRKKKSTKNLDTVPGKEGDAATPSPAAGDSKPTEESREPELFVYSHFSGREGWQVTCDPHRLQSAALRMIRADSLFRIVDMPWMFCEAAKPAPAPSKPPQMEDIPDLLETMMNEKGEKSAAATKRIYELCDVGHKQNRVPMVCSGKYDVLTPLAQCLTQESGDGRHLACLALNNLSIPTENKRVMALGPSSSAVIGGLCKVIAEDKQESYLCCICLMNLSFLEASITTMLQHSPVPEGKDPTPPLDNPDSLLRILEKLLKNAPAVPKSGSGKSEGVRWACGLIKNLAKSEENAALFGKTDIPKCVVDNIRNTTAPPSRWTSNSLEDFSLFVILNLAQWPVSRDALIKAGAIDVIKPIMAEGDLQGLKATMACAFLGASWSDFPESGSTAAKSVSELMTNIIEKKGKDGQYAYGVFKLYTSTKAYRDLSAAARAADGESGESNTKVLAVPSAVALCLQVVSDLVLAADDEANGGSKYVPDVKSAEYCAAAILNMLPAILQAGDPPRKSIQSEKACGEISTMLTQYAQLSGTSAEGKECALKAAEEIKAASGSARPILEISHDLWTQYRKREGQPLDQFISQEKGIEVDESGPLTSFHA
;
A
#
# COMPACT_ATOMS: atom_id res chain seq x y z
N MET A 1 35.43 5.10 -33.60
CA MET A 1 35.55 5.89 -32.34
C MET A 1 34.47 5.63 -31.29
N ARG A 2 33.30 5.02 -31.57
CA ARG A 2 32.29 4.69 -30.52
C ARG A 2 32.40 3.29 -29.89
N ARG A 3 33.44 2.50 -30.21
CA ARG A 3 33.71 1.19 -29.59
C ARG A 3 34.86 1.18 -28.57
N GLN A 4 35.62 2.27 -28.43
CA GLN A 4 36.77 2.35 -27.52
C GLN A 4 36.37 2.74 -26.07
N VAL A 5 35.24 3.44 -25.90
CA VAL A 5 34.82 4.00 -24.59
C VAL A 5 34.17 2.97 -23.65
N CYS A 6 33.72 1.81 -24.16
CA CYS A 6 33.19 0.74 -23.31
C CYS A 6 34.27 -0.14 -22.66
N LEU A 7 35.50 -0.17 -23.20
CA LEU A 7 36.57 -1.03 -22.68
C LEU A 7 37.37 -0.41 -21.53
N GLU A 8 37.32 0.92 -21.35
CA GLU A 8 38.01 1.60 -20.24
C GLU A 8 37.20 1.62 -18.94
N LYS A 9 35.86 1.54 -18.99
CA LYS A 9 35.04 1.40 -17.77
C LYS A 9 35.10 0.01 -17.14
N LEU A 10 35.43 -1.03 -17.90
CA LEU A 10 35.60 -2.40 -17.37
C LEU A 10 36.97 -2.63 -16.71
N ARG A 11 37.98 -1.79 -17.00
CA ARG A 11 39.31 -1.87 -16.34
C ARG A 11 39.40 -1.11 -15.02
N ALA A 12 38.49 -0.17 -14.75
CA ALA A 12 38.45 0.57 -13.50
C ALA A 12 37.78 -0.21 -12.34
N SER A 13 37.08 -1.32 -12.63
CA SER A 13 36.39 -2.11 -11.61
C SER A 13 37.20 -3.29 -11.06
N SER A 14 38.38 -3.60 -11.64
CA SER A 14 39.20 -4.75 -11.25
C SER A 14 40.39 -4.40 -10.32
N THR A 15 40.42 -3.19 -9.74
CA THR A 15 41.50 -2.73 -8.87
C THR A 15 41.07 -2.49 -7.41
N LEU A 16 39.86 -2.93 -7.03
CA LEU A 16 39.32 -2.80 -5.67
C LEU A 16 39.11 -4.14 -4.93
N GLU A 17 39.76 -5.22 -5.37
CA GLU A 17 39.61 -6.57 -4.79
C GLU A 17 40.91 -7.16 -4.19
N ASN A 18 41.92 -6.34 -3.89
CA ASN A 18 43.18 -6.80 -3.31
C ASN A 18 43.55 -6.11 -1.99
N ASN A 19 42.62 -5.98 -1.04
CA ASN A 19 42.97 -5.51 0.31
C ASN A 19 42.08 -6.06 1.45
N THR A 20 41.90 -7.39 1.47
CA THR A 20 41.31 -8.07 2.64
C THR A 20 41.98 -9.42 2.91
N ARG A 21 43.30 -9.39 3.18
CA ARG A 21 44.00 -10.50 3.86
C ARG A 21 45.13 -9.95 4.73
N ALA A 22 44.83 -9.64 5.98
CA ALA A 22 45.81 -9.62 7.07
C ALA A 22 45.10 -9.45 8.42
N THR A 23 44.79 -10.54 9.11
CA THR A 23 45.05 -10.70 10.55
C THR A 23 44.71 -12.12 11.00
N GLU A 24 45.73 -12.97 11.06
CA GLU A 24 45.82 -14.09 12.00
C GLU A 24 47.06 -13.87 12.88
N ARG A 25 46.96 -14.33 14.13
CA ARG A 25 47.97 -14.47 15.19
C ARG A 25 48.07 -13.32 16.21
N TYR A 26 47.38 -13.52 17.33
CA TYR A 26 48.07 -13.72 18.61
C TYR A 26 47.39 -14.84 19.39
N SER A 27 48.18 -15.82 19.81
CA SER A 27 47.81 -16.94 20.67
C SER A 27 48.24 -16.70 22.11
N SER A 28 47.54 -17.41 23.01
CA SER A 28 48.01 -17.98 24.28
C SER A 28 47.98 -17.10 25.54
N ASN A 29 47.07 -17.43 26.47
CA ASN A 29 47.38 -18.25 27.67
C ASN A 29 46.29 -18.04 28.75
N VAL A 30 45.65 -19.12 29.22
CA VAL A 30 45.55 -19.56 30.64
C VAL A 30 44.81 -20.92 30.68
N SER A 31 45.31 -21.78 31.57
CA SER A 31 45.24 -23.24 31.69
C SER A 31 43.92 -23.87 32.20
N PRO A 32 43.79 -25.22 32.19
CA PRO A 32 42.62 -25.97 32.64
C PRO A 32 42.74 -26.55 34.07
N GLY A 33 41.61 -26.70 34.78
CA GLY A 33 41.47 -27.49 36.01
C GLY A 33 40.00 -27.55 36.46
N ARG A 34 39.31 -28.69 36.31
CA ARG A 34 39.10 -29.82 37.26
C ARG A 34 38.10 -29.59 38.43
N ILE A 35 36.93 -30.22 38.28
CA ILE A 35 36.17 -31.15 39.15
C ILE A 35 35.90 -30.79 40.64
N PHE A 36 34.58 -30.76 40.96
CA PHE A 36 33.79 -31.27 42.12
C PHE A 36 32.60 -30.29 42.32
N GLY A 37 31.36 -30.64 42.59
CA GLY A 37 30.65 -31.89 42.85
C GLY A 37 29.21 -31.50 43.27
N ASP A 38 28.26 -32.38 42.96
CA ASP A 38 26.95 -32.63 43.58
C ASP A 38 26.25 -31.54 44.40
N GLU A 39 25.02 -31.19 44.00
CA GLU A 39 23.89 -31.29 44.94
C GLU A 39 22.59 -31.59 44.19
N LEU A 40 22.04 -32.75 44.55
CA LEU A 40 20.76 -33.32 44.15
C LEU A 40 19.70 -32.87 45.17
N ASP A 41 18.44 -32.86 44.72
CA ASP A 41 17.23 -33.29 45.44
C ASP A 41 16.13 -32.26 45.83
N ARG A 42 14.96 -32.52 45.21
CA ARG A 42 13.53 -32.27 45.59
C ARG A 42 12.94 -30.88 45.28
N TYR A 43 11.76 -30.74 44.66
CA TYR A 43 10.51 -31.52 44.82
C TYR A 43 9.69 -31.64 43.52
N ASN A 44 9.11 -32.83 43.33
CA ASN A 44 8.01 -33.14 42.41
C ASN A 44 6.69 -32.48 42.81
N THR A 45 5.86 -32.10 41.85
CA THR A 45 4.43 -32.43 41.89
C THR A 45 3.87 -32.57 40.46
N LEU A 46 3.46 -33.79 40.16
CA LEU A 46 2.77 -34.24 38.95
C LEU A 46 1.30 -33.84 38.99
N HIS A 47 0.74 -33.50 37.83
CA HIS A 47 -0.62 -33.92 37.47
C HIS A 47 -0.60 -34.40 36.02
N THR A 48 -0.72 -35.72 35.89
CA THR A 48 -1.03 -36.48 34.68
C THR A 48 -2.54 -36.68 34.62
N ASP A 49 -3.14 -36.53 33.44
CA ASP A 49 -4.37 -37.21 32.99
C ASP A 49 -4.37 -37.26 31.45
N ASP A 50 -3.51 -38.14 30.97
CA ASP A 50 -3.68 -39.21 29.98
C ASP A 50 -5.03 -39.47 29.24
N PHE A 51 -4.86 -39.64 27.92
CA PHE A 51 -5.36 -40.71 27.00
C PHE A 51 -6.39 -40.47 25.88
N PHE A 52 -5.99 -41.05 24.73
CA PHE A 52 -6.58 -41.21 23.40
C PHE A 52 -7.81 -42.15 23.35
N SER A 53 -8.62 -41.99 22.28
CA SER A 53 -9.21 -43.14 21.55
C SER A 53 -9.65 -42.74 20.13
N LEU A 54 -9.28 -43.61 19.19
CA LEU A 54 -9.54 -43.66 17.75
C LEU A 54 -10.51 -44.84 17.48
N GLN A 55 -11.10 -44.90 16.26
CA GLN A 55 -11.90 -46.00 15.64
C GLN A 55 -13.41 -46.05 15.99
N ASP A 56 -14.38 -46.40 15.11
CA ASP A 56 -14.42 -46.84 13.70
C ASP A 56 -15.91 -46.86 13.22
N PHE A 57 -16.12 -47.19 11.93
CA PHE A 57 -17.35 -47.52 11.15
C PHE A 57 -17.93 -46.41 10.23
N GLY A 58 -18.20 -46.59 8.93
CA GLY A 58 -18.16 -47.79 8.08
C GLY A 58 -19.46 -48.02 7.27
N ARG A 59 -19.57 -47.39 6.09
CA ARG A 59 -20.20 -47.83 4.80
C ARG A 59 -21.72 -48.15 4.62
N ILE A 60 -22.29 -47.44 3.61
CA ILE A 60 -23.04 -47.87 2.38
C ILE A 60 -24.51 -48.36 2.44
N ILE A 61 -25.38 -47.75 1.60
CA ILE A 61 -26.40 -48.26 0.61
C ILE A 61 -27.40 -47.10 0.32
N ASN A 62 -27.41 -46.39 -0.82
CA ASN A 62 -27.95 -46.65 -2.18
C ASN A 62 -29.49 -46.49 -2.36
N ARG A 63 -29.96 -45.44 -3.09
CA ARG A 63 -30.96 -45.46 -4.22
C ARG A 63 -31.71 -44.12 -4.47
N ASN A 64 -31.60 -43.66 -5.72
CA ASN A 64 -32.62 -43.12 -6.68
C ASN A 64 -33.64 -42.01 -6.32
N SER A 65 -33.45 -40.86 -6.99
CA SER A 65 -34.41 -40.04 -7.78
C SER A 65 -35.57 -39.27 -7.07
N PRO A 66 -36.30 -38.35 -7.76
CA PRO A 66 -35.85 -37.07 -8.36
C PRO A 66 -36.74 -35.86 -7.96
N SER A 67 -36.30 -34.64 -8.31
CA SER A 67 -37.10 -33.42 -8.60
C SER A 67 -38.20 -32.96 -7.63
N ASN A 68 -38.05 -31.76 -7.03
CA ASN A 68 -38.93 -30.62 -7.30
C ASN A 68 -38.55 -29.32 -6.55
N LEU A 69 -38.88 -28.22 -7.23
CA LEU A 69 -38.84 -26.82 -6.80
C LEU A 69 -39.44 -26.58 -5.41
N VAL A 70 -38.74 -25.79 -4.58
CA VAL A 70 -39.37 -24.73 -3.76
C VAL A 70 -38.38 -23.57 -3.65
N ALA A 71 -38.85 -22.39 -4.06
CA ALA A 71 -38.24 -21.11 -3.74
C ALA A 71 -38.63 -20.75 -2.29
N GLU A 72 -37.67 -20.57 -1.40
CA GLU A 72 -37.90 -19.79 -0.18
C GLU A 72 -36.72 -18.87 0.13
N SER A 73 -37.06 -17.60 0.16
CA SER A 73 -36.32 -16.50 0.75
C SER A 73 -36.34 -16.67 2.27
N PHE A 74 -35.17 -16.72 2.91
CA PHE A 74 -35.06 -16.42 4.34
C PHE A 74 -34.11 -15.24 4.58
N LEU A 75 -34.74 -14.10 4.86
CA LEU A 75 -34.23 -13.10 5.78
C LEU A 75 -34.00 -13.77 7.15
N CYS A 76 -32.79 -13.70 7.68
CA CYS A 76 -32.60 -13.75 9.13
C CYS A 76 -31.55 -12.73 9.55
N ASN A 77 -32.06 -11.65 10.14
CA ASN A 77 -31.33 -10.60 10.82
C ASN A 77 -31.70 -10.75 12.30
N LYS A 78 -30.76 -11.13 13.17
CA LYS A 78 -30.86 -10.96 14.63
C LYS A 78 -29.45 -10.92 15.23
N ARG A 79 -28.94 -9.69 15.45
CA ARG A 79 -27.91 -9.42 16.48
C ARG A 79 -28.62 -8.82 17.69
N LEU A 80 -28.39 -9.44 18.85
CA LEU A 80 -28.83 -8.97 20.16
C LEU A 80 -28.21 -7.59 20.47
N VAL A 81 -29.05 -6.65 20.88
CA VAL A 81 -28.70 -5.44 21.61
C VAL A 81 -28.82 -5.79 23.10
N ARG A 82 -27.73 -5.66 23.87
CA ARG A 82 -27.80 -5.60 25.34
C ARG A 82 -27.70 -4.14 25.78
N SER A 83 -28.78 -3.65 26.37
CA SER A 83 -28.85 -2.37 27.07
C SER A 83 -28.34 -2.53 28.49
N SER A 84 -27.37 -1.71 28.90
CA SER A 84 -26.98 -1.58 30.31
C SER A 84 -27.97 -0.69 31.04
N LYS A 85 -28.65 -1.26 32.05
CA LYS A 85 -29.41 -0.54 33.07
C LYS A 85 -28.46 -0.08 34.17
N VAL A 86 -28.62 1.17 34.59
CA VAL A 86 -28.01 1.76 35.78
C VAL A 86 -28.80 1.30 37.01
N HIS A 87 -28.13 0.79 38.03
CA HIS A 87 -28.63 0.76 39.40
C HIS A 87 -27.58 1.34 40.35
N LEU A 88 -28.09 2.16 41.27
CA LEU A 88 -27.39 2.84 42.36
C LEU A 88 -27.56 2.04 43.65
N GLU A 89 -26.51 2.13 44.48
CA GLU A 89 -26.43 1.89 45.94
C GLU A 89 -26.64 0.47 46.48
N GLU A 90 -25.65 -0.07 47.20
CA GLU A 90 -25.58 0.00 48.67
C GLU A 90 -24.19 -0.45 49.19
N ASN A 91 -23.85 0.05 50.37
CA ASN A 91 -22.61 -0.17 51.12
C ASN A 91 -22.41 -1.63 51.52
N ASP A 92 -21.16 -2.11 51.59
CA ASP A 92 -20.65 -2.62 52.86
C ASP A 92 -19.13 -2.80 52.92
N THR A 93 -18.65 -2.46 54.11
CA THR A 93 -17.31 -2.44 54.70
C THR A 93 -16.71 -3.84 54.83
N ILE A 94 -15.37 -4.01 54.66
CA ILE A 94 -14.43 -4.59 55.67
C ILE A 94 -13.07 -5.11 55.10
N HIS A 95 -12.00 -4.66 55.78
CA HIS A 95 -10.62 -5.18 55.99
C HIS A 95 -9.65 -5.41 54.82
N THR A 96 -8.72 -4.46 54.65
CA THR A 96 -7.32 -4.75 54.29
C THR A 96 -6.41 -4.44 55.48
N SER A 97 -5.57 -5.41 55.84
CA SER A 97 -4.54 -5.31 56.87
C SER A 97 -3.30 -4.59 56.34
N ILE A 98 -2.81 -3.65 57.14
CA ILE A 98 -1.54 -2.96 56.99
C ILE A 98 -0.58 -3.51 58.05
N HIS A 99 0.70 -3.67 57.71
CA HIS A 99 1.78 -3.52 58.69
C HIS A 99 2.91 -2.63 58.12
N PRO A 100 3.65 -1.88 58.96
CA PRO A 100 4.26 -0.60 58.59
C PRO A 100 5.79 -0.56 58.69
N SER A 101 6.40 0.47 58.12
CA SER A 101 7.59 1.17 58.65
C SER A 101 7.68 2.54 57.93
N LEU A 102 7.35 3.67 58.56
CA LEU A 102 8.11 4.51 59.52
C LEU A 102 9.51 4.93 59.04
N THR A 103 9.62 6.17 58.55
CA THR A 103 10.35 7.34 59.10
C THR A 103 10.70 8.29 57.95
N ASP A 104 10.87 9.60 58.07
CA ASP A 104 10.34 10.69 58.90
C ASP A 104 10.91 11.99 58.28
N ASN A 105 10.26 13.15 58.52
CA ASN A 105 10.78 14.53 58.33
C ASN A 105 10.94 15.05 56.87
N THR A 106 10.52 16.27 56.46
CA THR A 106 10.13 17.50 57.16
C THR A 106 9.43 18.45 56.17
N VAL A 107 8.52 19.29 56.69
CA VAL A 107 7.75 20.36 56.02
C VAL A 107 8.58 21.68 56.07
N PRO A 108 8.33 22.70 55.21
CA PRO A 108 7.41 23.76 55.62
C PRO A 108 6.38 24.18 54.56
N ARG A 109 5.23 24.61 55.09
CA ARG A 109 4.02 25.14 54.44
C ARG A 109 4.27 26.52 53.81
N SER A 110 3.54 26.82 52.74
CA SER A 110 3.02 28.16 52.46
C SER A 110 1.56 28.08 52.02
N SER A 111 0.72 28.81 52.76
CA SER A 111 -0.72 28.99 52.63
C SER A 111 -1.11 29.99 51.54
N ALA A 112 -2.18 29.70 50.78
CA ALA A 112 -3.10 30.72 50.27
C ALA A 112 -4.47 30.09 49.99
N GLN A 113 -5.49 30.51 50.75
CA GLN A 113 -6.90 30.33 50.43
C GLN A 113 -7.30 31.37 49.37
N LEU A 114 -8.12 30.97 48.39
CA LEU A 114 -9.06 31.86 47.70
C LEU A 114 -10.23 31.02 47.19
N THR A 115 -11.41 31.38 47.68
CA THR A 115 -12.74 30.97 47.24
C THR A 115 -13.00 31.39 45.79
N ASP A 116 -13.53 30.50 44.94
CA ASP A 116 -14.31 30.94 43.78
C ASP A 116 -15.44 29.94 43.45
N ASN A 117 -16.66 30.45 43.50
CA ASN A 117 -17.90 29.77 43.12
C ASN A 117 -18.05 29.92 41.60
N ARG A 118 -17.80 28.85 40.83
CA ARG A 118 -18.22 28.78 39.43
C ARG A 118 -19.19 27.63 39.21
N GLN A 119 -20.45 27.98 38.99
CA GLN A 119 -21.48 27.11 38.41
C GLN A 119 -20.94 26.51 37.10
N GLN A 120 -20.77 25.19 37.07
CA GLN A 120 -20.44 24.45 35.86
C GLN A 120 -21.65 24.44 34.91
N CYS A 121 -21.47 25.03 33.72
CA CYS A 121 -22.43 24.93 32.62
C CYS A 121 -22.55 23.48 32.15
N LYS A 122 -23.77 22.93 32.11
CA LYS A 122 -24.06 21.62 31.49
C LYS A 122 -24.77 21.84 30.15
N THR A 123 -24.07 21.57 29.06
CA THR A 123 -24.68 21.42 27.73
C THR A 123 -24.95 19.94 27.51
N ILE A 124 -26.20 19.58 27.26
CA ILE A 124 -26.60 18.20 26.93
C ILE A 124 -26.82 18.11 25.43
N VAL A 125 -26.14 17.16 24.78
CA VAL A 125 -26.30 16.87 23.35
C VAL A 125 -26.86 15.47 23.19
N ALA A 126 -28.03 15.35 22.56
CA ALA A 126 -28.67 14.07 22.27
C ALA A 126 -28.74 13.85 20.75
N PHE A 127 -28.44 12.62 20.30
CA PHE A 127 -28.49 12.23 18.89
C PHE A 127 -29.59 11.20 18.64
N SER A 128 -30.30 11.34 17.52
CA SER A 128 -31.26 10.35 17.03
C SER A 128 -31.04 10.11 15.54
N ASN A 129 -30.99 8.84 15.16
CA ASN A 129 -30.73 8.42 13.77
C ASN A 129 -31.94 7.64 13.24
N ARG A 130 -32.41 7.99 12.04
CA ARG A 130 -33.47 7.23 11.34
C ARG A 130 -33.07 6.99 9.90
N LEU A 131 -33.12 5.72 9.47
CA LEU A 131 -32.91 5.32 8.07
C LEU A 131 -34.29 5.15 7.42
N VAL A 132 -34.57 5.94 6.37
CA VAL A 132 -35.79 5.81 5.55
C VAL A 132 -35.37 6.00 4.09
N ASP A 133 -35.72 5.05 3.23
CA ASP A 133 -35.48 5.09 1.77
C ASP A 133 -34.04 5.42 1.34
N GLY A 134 -33.05 4.78 1.97
CA GLY A 134 -31.63 4.97 1.63
C GLY A 134 -31.04 6.32 2.08
N LYS A 135 -31.79 7.09 2.89
CA LYS A 135 -31.32 8.32 3.54
C LYS A 135 -31.16 8.10 5.03
N ILE A 136 -30.01 8.46 5.58
CA ILE A 136 -29.78 8.55 7.03
C ILE A 136 -30.09 9.98 7.44
N SER A 137 -31.11 10.17 8.28
CA SER A 137 -31.39 11.46 8.90
C SER A 137 -30.83 11.45 10.33
N LEU A 138 -29.91 12.38 10.61
CA LEU A 138 -29.30 12.61 11.92
C LEU A 138 -29.92 13.86 12.53
N ARG A 139 -30.48 13.76 13.73
CA ARG A 139 -30.90 14.92 14.52
C ARG A 139 -30.02 15.06 15.75
N ALA A 140 -29.45 16.24 15.93
CA ALA A 140 -28.78 16.65 17.15
C ALA A 140 -29.65 17.70 17.85
N ILE A 141 -29.98 17.47 19.12
CA ILE A 141 -30.67 18.43 19.96
C ILE A 141 -29.66 18.93 20.99
N VAL A 142 -29.41 20.24 20.96
CA VAL A 142 -28.57 20.93 21.93
C VAL A 142 -29.49 21.75 22.82
N VAL A 143 -29.50 21.45 24.12
CA VAL A 143 -30.28 22.19 25.11
C VAL A 143 -29.32 23.06 25.93
N ASP A 144 -29.51 24.38 25.82
CA ASP A 144 -28.86 25.34 26.71
C ASP A 144 -29.82 25.66 27.88
N CYS A 145 -29.51 25.10 29.05
CA CYS A 145 -30.35 25.20 30.24
C CYS A 145 -30.49 26.64 30.77
N ASN A 146 -29.60 27.57 30.43
CA ASN A 146 -29.65 28.95 30.92
C ASN A 146 -30.50 29.88 30.07
N ARG A 147 -30.68 29.57 28.78
CA ARG A 147 -31.40 30.42 27.83
C ARG A 147 -32.80 29.91 27.47
N GLN A 148 -33.23 28.79 28.08
CA GLN A 148 -34.44 28.05 27.68
C GLN A 148 -34.52 27.85 26.16
N ALA A 149 -33.37 27.68 25.51
CA ALA A 149 -33.27 27.58 24.07
C ALA A 149 -32.94 26.14 23.68
N ILE A 150 -33.75 25.58 22.79
CA ILE A 150 -33.55 24.25 22.21
C ILE A 150 -33.12 24.45 20.76
N LEU A 151 -31.87 24.13 20.45
CA LEU A 151 -31.37 24.15 19.08
C LEU A 151 -31.48 22.73 18.51
N THR A 152 -32.26 22.55 17.45
CA THR A 152 -32.37 21.27 16.74
C THR A 152 -31.67 21.37 15.38
N LEU A 153 -30.58 20.62 15.21
CA LEU A 153 -29.87 20.51 13.94
C LEU A 153 -30.27 19.19 13.26
N SER A 154 -30.73 19.26 12.02
CA SER A 154 -31.09 18.08 11.22
C SER A 154 -30.17 17.96 10.01
N PHE A 155 -29.52 16.80 9.85
CA PHE A 155 -28.68 16.46 8.70
C PHE A 155 -29.30 15.29 7.95
N THR A 156 -29.22 15.31 6.61
CA THR A 156 -29.69 14.20 5.78
C THR A 156 -28.56 13.74 4.86
N ILE A 157 -28.12 12.50 5.04
CA ILE A 157 -27.10 11.84 4.23
C ILE A 157 -27.81 10.91 3.26
N THR A 158 -27.66 11.13 1.96
CA THR A 158 -28.24 10.26 0.92
C THR A 158 -27.18 9.27 0.43
N ILE A 159 -27.42 7.98 0.58
CA ILE A 159 -26.51 6.93 0.11
C ILE A 159 -26.97 6.50 -1.29
N ILE A 160 -26.19 6.86 -2.32
CA ILE A 160 -26.46 6.43 -3.70
C ILE A 160 -25.82 5.05 -3.91
N ARG A 161 -26.65 4.03 -4.09
CA ARG A 161 -26.21 2.67 -4.41
C ARG A 161 -26.10 2.52 -5.93
N VAL A 162 -24.87 2.50 -6.45
CA VAL A 162 -24.62 2.23 -7.88
C VAL A 162 -24.61 0.72 -8.10
N SER A 163 -25.67 0.18 -8.70
CA SER A 163 -25.73 -1.24 -9.11
C SER A 163 -25.11 -1.42 -10.48
N PHE A 164 -23.96 -2.09 -10.56
CA PHE A 164 -23.42 -2.56 -11.83
C PHE A 164 -24.12 -3.86 -12.25
N ARG A 165 -25.01 -3.78 -13.26
CA ARG A 165 -25.53 -4.96 -13.94
C ARG A 165 -24.44 -5.53 -14.84
N LYS A 166 -23.92 -6.71 -14.49
CA LYS A 166 -23.06 -7.54 -15.35
C LYS A 166 -23.86 -7.90 -16.61
N LYS A 167 -23.44 -7.44 -17.79
CA LYS A 167 -24.01 -7.86 -19.07
C LYS A 167 -23.62 -9.32 -19.30
N LYS A 168 -24.59 -10.24 -19.38
CA LYS A 168 -24.35 -11.62 -19.82
C LYS A 168 -23.93 -11.58 -21.29
N SER A 169 -22.74 -12.08 -21.58
CA SER A 169 -22.25 -12.30 -22.94
C SER A 169 -22.90 -13.57 -23.49
N THR A 170 -23.71 -13.45 -24.54
CA THR A 170 -24.20 -14.57 -25.35
C THR A 170 -23.16 -14.87 -26.43
N LYS A 171 -22.45 -16.00 -26.30
CA LYS A 171 -21.62 -16.56 -27.37
C LYS A 171 -22.53 -17.22 -28.41
N ASN A 172 -22.52 -16.71 -29.64
CA ASN A 172 -22.95 -17.49 -30.82
C ASN A 172 -21.71 -18.19 -31.39
N LEU A 173 -21.82 -19.51 -31.55
CA LEU A 173 -20.90 -20.38 -32.28
C LEU A 173 -21.53 -20.62 -33.65
N ASP A 174 -20.88 -20.14 -34.71
CA ASP A 174 -21.04 -20.67 -36.07
C ASP A 174 -19.78 -20.29 -36.86
N THR A 175 -18.94 -21.28 -37.14
CA THR A 175 -17.82 -21.17 -38.10
C THR A 175 -17.95 -22.29 -39.12
N VAL A 176 -18.20 -21.90 -40.37
CA VAL A 176 -18.13 -22.74 -41.57
C VAL A 176 -16.73 -22.56 -42.18
N PRO A 177 -16.05 -23.62 -42.66
CA PRO A 177 -14.75 -23.47 -43.32
C PRO A 177 -14.92 -23.18 -44.82
N GLY A 178 -14.29 -22.11 -45.29
CA GLY A 178 -14.20 -21.74 -46.71
C GLY A 178 -12.82 -22.06 -47.29
N LYS A 179 -12.82 -22.65 -48.49
CA LYS A 179 -11.66 -23.06 -49.30
C LYS A 179 -10.97 -21.90 -50.03
N GLU A 180 -9.71 -22.15 -50.38
CA GLU A 180 -8.76 -21.35 -51.16
C GLU A 180 -9.19 -20.99 -52.59
N GLY A 181 -8.62 -19.90 -53.13
CA GLY A 181 -8.62 -19.54 -54.55
C GLY A 181 -7.83 -18.24 -54.84
N ASP A 182 -6.91 -18.31 -55.81
CA ASP A 182 -5.84 -17.38 -56.20
C ASP A 182 -6.22 -16.01 -56.85
N ALA A 183 -5.21 -15.10 -56.84
CA ALA A 183 -4.77 -14.14 -57.89
C ALA A 183 -5.04 -12.60 -57.78
N ALA A 184 -3.92 -11.85 -57.82
CA ALA A 184 -3.61 -10.54 -58.47
C ALA A 184 -4.21 -9.17 -58.01
N THR A 185 -3.34 -8.31 -57.41
CA THR A 185 -3.11 -6.81 -57.48
C THR A 185 -4.23 -5.76 -57.79
N PRO A 186 -4.10 -4.44 -57.44
CA PRO A 186 -3.66 -3.76 -56.19
C PRO A 186 -4.55 -2.54 -55.71
N SER A 187 -4.45 -2.16 -54.42
CA SER A 187 -4.79 -0.86 -53.74
C SER A 187 -6.26 -0.38 -53.62
N PRO A 188 -6.61 0.58 -52.70
CA PRO A 188 -6.04 0.99 -51.39
C PRO A 188 -7.10 1.11 -50.23
N ALA A 189 -6.58 1.31 -49.00
CA ALA A 189 -7.18 2.01 -47.84
C ALA A 189 -8.57 1.61 -47.26
N ALA A 190 -8.57 1.02 -46.05
CA ALA A 190 -9.41 1.40 -44.89
C ALA A 190 -9.19 0.38 -43.76
N GLY A 191 -8.41 0.75 -42.74
CA GLY A 191 -8.19 -0.07 -41.54
C GLY A 191 -8.99 0.45 -40.35
N ASP A 192 -10.18 -0.11 -40.14
CA ASP A 192 -10.92 0.01 -38.88
C ASP A 192 -10.30 -0.96 -37.87
N SER A 193 -9.56 -0.43 -36.89
CA SER A 193 -9.07 -1.19 -35.74
C SER A 193 -10.10 -1.12 -34.61
N LYS A 194 -10.65 -2.29 -34.24
CA LYS A 194 -11.44 -2.46 -33.02
C LYS A 194 -10.52 -2.29 -31.79
N PRO A 195 -10.94 -1.55 -30.75
CA PRO A 195 -10.14 -1.43 -29.54
C PRO A 195 -10.19 -2.73 -28.73
N THR A 196 -9.00 -3.18 -28.34
CA THR A 196 -8.74 -4.24 -27.39
C THR A 196 -9.32 -3.90 -26.01
N GLU A 197 -9.96 -4.88 -25.38
CA GLU A 197 -10.61 -4.77 -24.08
C GLU A 197 -9.55 -4.76 -22.95
N GLU A 198 -9.20 -3.57 -22.48
CA GLU A 198 -8.19 -3.35 -21.43
C GLU A 198 -8.77 -3.54 -20.02
N SER A 199 -8.01 -4.24 -19.17
CA SER A 199 -8.34 -4.52 -17.78
C SER A 199 -8.38 -3.23 -16.95
N ARG A 200 -9.54 -2.92 -16.35
CA ARG A 200 -9.68 -1.79 -15.42
C ARG A 200 -9.11 -2.15 -14.04
N GLU A 201 -8.15 -1.34 -13.58
CA GLU A 201 -7.74 -1.30 -12.17
C GLU A 201 -8.80 -0.58 -11.31
N PRO A 202 -8.96 -0.93 -10.02
CA PRO A 202 -9.88 -0.25 -9.12
C PRO A 202 -9.31 1.11 -8.66
N GLU A 203 -9.92 2.20 -9.12
CA GLU A 203 -9.64 3.56 -8.63
C GLU A 203 -10.31 3.79 -7.25
N LEU A 204 -9.52 4.07 -6.22
CA LEU A 204 -10.01 4.49 -4.91
C LEU A 204 -10.19 6.01 -4.89
N PHE A 205 -11.44 6.49 -4.97
CA PHE A 205 -11.77 7.91 -4.81
C PHE A 205 -12.17 8.23 -3.37
N VAL A 206 -11.51 9.21 -2.76
CA VAL A 206 -11.97 9.84 -1.50
C VAL A 206 -12.35 11.28 -1.81
N TYR A 207 -13.65 11.61 -1.70
CA TYR A 207 -14.15 12.98 -1.69
C TYR A 207 -14.82 13.27 -0.34
N SER A 208 -14.43 14.37 0.30
CA SER A 208 -15.23 15.03 1.32
C SER A 208 -15.69 16.39 0.77
N HIS A 209 -16.99 16.54 0.51
CA HIS A 209 -17.55 17.84 0.15
C HIS A 209 -18.49 18.32 1.25
N PHE A 210 -18.17 19.47 1.84
CA PHE A 210 -19.08 20.29 2.64
C PHE A 210 -19.82 21.24 1.71
N SER A 211 -21.14 21.25 1.76
CA SER A 211 -21.97 22.32 1.20
C SER A 211 -23.02 22.71 2.23
N GLY A 212 -22.80 23.84 2.89
CA GLY A 212 -23.81 24.46 3.74
C GLY A 212 -24.82 25.20 2.88
N ARG A 213 -26.10 24.80 2.93
CA ARG A 213 -27.21 25.70 2.61
C ARG A 213 -27.74 26.25 3.93
N GLU A 214 -27.58 27.54 4.15
CA GLU A 214 -28.28 28.24 5.22
C GLU A 214 -29.75 28.43 4.80
N GLY A 215 -30.65 27.77 5.53
CA GLY A 215 -32.08 28.03 5.50
C GLY A 215 -32.54 28.29 6.92
N TRP A 216 -32.70 29.56 7.28
CA TRP A 216 -33.26 29.97 8.56
C TRP A 216 -34.79 29.95 8.45
N GLN A 217 -35.45 29.02 9.14
CA GLN A 217 -36.87 29.17 9.46
C GLN A 217 -37.00 29.47 10.95
N VAL A 218 -37.18 30.76 11.26
CA VAL A 218 -37.60 31.22 12.58
C VAL A 218 -39.09 31.54 12.47
N THR A 219 -39.94 30.74 13.11
CA THR A 219 -41.36 31.09 13.30
C THR A 219 -41.49 31.89 14.58
N CYS A 220 -41.37 33.22 14.51
CA CYS A 220 -41.80 34.14 15.55
C CYS A 220 -42.37 35.44 14.95
N ASP A 221 -43.43 35.93 15.58
CA ASP A 221 -44.24 37.12 15.27
C ASP A 221 -43.43 38.41 15.00
N PRO A 222 -43.65 39.15 13.89
CA PRO A 222 -42.80 40.29 13.50
C PRO A 222 -42.93 41.56 14.35
N HIS A 223 -43.86 41.63 15.32
CA HIS A 223 -44.18 42.90 15.99
C HIS A 223 -43.47 43.20 17.32
N ARG A 224 -42.49 42.39 17.77
CA ARG A 224 -41.83 42.60 19.08
C ARG A 224 -40.31 42.81 19.10
N LEU A 225 -39.65 43.01 17.95
CA LEU A 225 -38.18 43.17 17.88
C LEU A 225 -37.66 44.56 17.50
N GLN A 226 -38.52 45.59 17.47
CA GLN A 226 -38.06 46.97 17.21
C GLN A 226 -37.69 47.79 18.46
N SER A 227 -37.79 47.23 19.67
CA SER A 227 -37.50 48.00 20.91
C SER A 227 -36.31 47.50 21.75
N ALA A 228 -35.61 46.44 21.34
CA ALA A 228 -34.46 45.91 22.07
C ALA A 228 -33.08 46.22 21.45
N ALA A 229 -33.02 46.65 20.18
CA ALA A 229 -31.75 46.92 19.49
C ALA A 229 -31.24 48.36 19.63
N LEU A 230 -31.92 49.22 20.39
CA LEU A 230 -31.63 50.66 20.50
C LEU A 230 -31.12 51.10 21.90
N ARG A 231 -30.68 50.17 22.75
CA ARG A 231 -30.15 50.47 24.10
C ARG A 231 -28.86 49.74 24.49
N MET A 232 -27.93 49.51 23.56
CA MET A 232 -26.65 48.88 23.93
C MET A 232 -25.41 49.43 23.19
N ILE A 233 -25.29 50.74 22.94
CA ILE A 233 -23.97 51.36 22.66
C ILE A 233 -23.89 52.79 23.24
N ARG A 234 -23.25 52.92 24.41
CA ARG A 234 -22.51 54.06 25.03
C ARG A 234 -22.07 53.54 26.42
N ALA A 235 -20.87 53.72 26.98
CA ALA A 235 -19.71 54.60 26.78
C ALA A 235 -18.43 53.80 27.18
N ASP A 236 -17.20 54.10 26.75
CA ASP A 236 -16.39 55.24 27.20
C ASP A 236 -15.20 55.55 26.26
N SER A 237 -14.93 56.86 26.12
CA SER A 237 -13.65 57.56 25.76
C SER A 237 -12.99 57.31 24.38
N LEU A 238 -12.44 58.28 23.63
CA LEU A 238 -12.44 59.76 23.57
C LEU A 238 -11.67 60.15 22.26
N PHE A 239 -12.28 60.98 21.40
CA PHE A 239 -11.73 61.87 20.36
C PHE A 239 -10.55 61.46 19.42
N ARG A 240 -10.84 61.45 18.10
CA ARG A 240 -10.36 62.44 17.10
C ARG A 240 -11.23 62.35 15.83
N ILE A 241 -12.10 63.34 15.62
CA ILE A 241 -12.76 63.57 14.34
C ILE A 241 -11.78 64.38 13.51
N VAL A 242 -11.28 63.78 12.43
CA VAL A 242 -10.58 64.46 11.34
C VAL A 242 -11.58 64.54 10.20
N ASP A 243 -11.76 65.74 9.65
CA ASP A 243 -12.58 66.04 8.48
C ASP A 243 -12.31 65.06 7.33
N MET A 244 -13.30 64.24 6.98
CA MET A 244 -13.34 63.47 5.75
C MET A 244 -14.17 64.25 4.73
N PRO A 245 -13.58 64.67 3.58
CA PRO A 245 -14.32 65.35 2.55
C PRO A 245 -15.33 64.37 1.93
N TRP A 246 -16.54 64.88 1.65
CA TRP A 246 -17.56 64.21 0.87
C TRP A 246 -16.95 63.66 -0.43
N MET A 247 -16.69 62.34 -0.46
CA MET A 247 -16.41 61.65 -1.72
C MET A 247 -17.72 61.56 -2.49
N PHE A 248 -17.72 62.14 -3.68
CA PHE A 248 -18.75 61.96 -4.68
C PHE A 248 -19.08 60.47 -4.83
N CYS A 249 -20.36 60.11 -4.71
CA CYS A 249 -20.87 58.81 -5.11
C CYS A 249 -20.65 58.66 -6.62
N GLU A 250 -19.50 58.10 -7.00
CA GLU A 250 -19.24 57.63 -8.35
C GLU A 250 -20.26 56.54 -8.66
N ALA A 251 -21.05 56.74 -9.71
CA ALA A 251 -22.12 55.81 -10.09
C ALA A 251 -21.55 54.40 -10.21
N ALA A 252 -22.11 53.44 -9.45
CA ALA A 252 -21.67 52.06 -9.44
C ALA A 252 -21.64 51.52 -10.88
N LYS A 253 -20.44 51.19 -11.38
CA LYS A 253 -20.27 50.53 -12.67
C LYS A 253 -21.16 49.28 -12.68
N PRO A 254 -22.00 49.08 -13.72
CA PRO A 254 -22.84 47.90 -13.81
C PRO A 254 -21.96 46.65 -13.71
N ALA A 255 -22.37 45.71 -12.84
CA ALA A 255 -21.64 44.46 -12.67
C ALA A 255 -21.46 43.79 -14.04
N PRO A 256 -20.24 43.36 -14.40
CA PRO A 256 -20.01 42.71 -15.68
C PRO A 256 -20.92 41.49 -15.82
N ALA A 257 -21.53 41.34 -16.99
CA ALA A 257 -22.38 40.18 -17.27
C ALA A 257 -21.60 38.88 -16.98
N PRO A 258 -22.24 37.85 -16.41
CA PRO A 258 -21.56 36.60 -16.09
C PRO A 258 -20.93 36.02 -17.36
N SER A 259 -19.62 35.81 -17.32
CA SER A 259 -18.88 35.23 -18.43
C SER A 259 -19.43 33.84 -18.73
N LYS A 260 -19.66 33.52 -20.01
CA LYS A 260 -20.05 32.16 -20.44
C LYS A 260 -19.06 31.13 -19.88
N PRO A 261 -19.49 29.93 -19.44
CA PRO A 261 -18.58 28.88 -18.98
C PRO A 261 -17.49 28.59 -20.02
N PRO A 262 -16.23 28.36 -19.60
CA PRO A 262 -15.15 28.15 -20.57
C PRO A 262 -15.39 26.86 -21.36
N GLN A 263 -15.00 26.85 -22.63
CA GLN A 263 -15.03 25.69 -23.51
C GLN A 263 -13.61 25.30 -23.97
N MET A 264 -13.46 24.10 -24.53
CA MET A 264 -12.15 23.60 -24.99
C MET A 264 -11.56 24.45 -26.13
N GLU A 265 -12.41 25.15 -26.88
CA GLU A 265 -12.05 26.08 -27.95
C GLU A 265 -11.43 27.37 -27.42
N ASP A 266 -11.70 27.73 -26.16
CA ASP A 266 -11.16 28.93 -25.52
C ASP A 266 -9.69 28.76 -25.08
N ILE A 267 -9.16 27.52 -25.06
CA ILE A 267 -7.83 27.22 -24.53
C ILE A 267 -6.72 28.08 -25.18
N PRO A 268 -6.62 28.23 -26.52
CA PRO A 268 -5.54 29.02 -27.12
C PRO A 268 -5.47 30.47 -26.59
N ASP A 269 -6.59 31.17 -26.54
CA ASP A 269 -6.68 32.56 -26.04
C ASP A 269 -6.35 32.64 -24.55
N LEU A 270 -6.76 31.64 -23.77
CA LEU A 270 -6.44 31.54 -22.34
C LEU A 270 -4.95 31.30 -22.12
N LEU A 271 -4.30 30.43 -22.90
CA LEU A 271 -2.86 30.18 -22.81
C LEU A 271 -2.07 31.42 -23.23
N GLU A 272 -2.48 32.11 -24.30
CA GLU A 272 -1.86 33.38 -24.71
C GLU A 272 -1.96 34.42 -23.58
N THR A 273 -3.13 34.56 -22.95
CA THR A 273 -3.33 35.46 -21.81
C THR A 273 -2.43 35.08 -20.63
N MET A 274 -2.31 33.78 -20.31
CA MET A 274 -1.45 33.32 -19.22
C MET A 274 0.04 33.67 -19.44
N MET A 275 0.49 33.60 -20.70
CA MET A 275 1.89 33.84 -21.08
C MET A 275 2.24 35.33 -21.21
N ASN A 276 1.30 36.14 -21.71
CA ASN A 276 1.56 37.54 -22.04
C ASN A 276 1.11 38.53 -20.96
N GLU A 277 0.11 38.19 -20.15
CA GLU A 277 -0.41 39.03 -19.08
C GLU A 277 0.13 38.59 -17.70
N LYS A 278 0.06 39.48 -16.71
CA LYS A 278 0.48 39.22 -15.32
C LYS A 278 -0.64 39.57 -14.34
N GLY A 279 -0.48 39.16 -13.08
CA GLY A 279 -1.41 39.50 -12.01
C GLY A 279 -2.82 38.93 -12.23
N GLU A 280 -3.84 39.75 -12.01
CA GLU A 280 -5.25 39.34 -12.00
C GLU A 280 -5.73 38.74 -13.33
N LYS A 281 -5.30 39.28 -14.48
CA LYS A 281 -5.69 38.76 -15.80
C LYS A 281 -5.16 37.35 -16.03
N SER A 282 -3.87 37.13 -15.73
CA SER A 282 -3.24 35.80 -15.83
C SER A 282 -3.90 34.80 -14.88
N ALA A 283 -4.17 35.22 -13.63
CA ALA A 283 -4.90 34.41 -12.66
C ALA A 283 -6.33 34.07 -13.11
N ALA A 284 -7.05 35.03 -13.70
CA ALA A 284 -8.38 34.81 -14.27
C ALA A 284 -8.34 33.80 -15.42
N ALA A 285 -7.34 33.87 -16.31
CA ALA A 285 -7.16 32.88 -17.36
C ALA A 285 -6.80 31.49 -16.80
N THR A 286 -5.92 31.42 -15.79
CA THR A 286 -5.58 30.17 -15.11
C THR A 286 -6.81 29.55 -14.42
N LYS A 287 -7.67 30.39 -13.83
CA LYS A 287 -8.95 29.93 -13.25
C LYS A 287 -9.83 29.24 -14.28
N ARG A 288 -9.92 29.81 -15.49
CA ARG A 288 -10.72 29.26 -16.60
C ARG A 288 -10.15 27.93 -17.09
N ILE A 289 -8.81 27.79 -17.14
CA ILE A 289 -8.15 26.50 -17.41
C ILE A 289 -8.43 25.48 -16.30
N TYR A 290 -8.42 25.89 -15.03
CA TYR A 290 -8.81 25.01 -13.92
C TYR A 290 -10.27 24.54 -14.05
N GLU A 291 -11.22 25.45 -14.33
CA GLU A 291 -12.63 25.13 -14.54
C GLU A 291 -12.82 24.09 -15.66
N LEU A 292 -12.03 24.16 -16.72
CA LEU A 292 -12.05 23.19 -17.83
C LEU A 292 -11.60 21.78 -17.45
N CYS A 293 -10.87 21.60 -16.35
CA CYS A 293 -10.34 20.30 -15.92
C CYS A 293 -10.82 19.88 -14.52
N ASP A 294 -11.80 20.59 -13.96
CA ASP A 294 -12.34 20.35 -12.62
C ASP A 294 -13.10 19.01 -12.52
N VAL A 295 -13.83 18.80 -11.43
CA VAL A 295 -14.62 17.56 -11.25
C VAL A 295 -15.80 17.50 -12.21
N GLY A 296 -16.38 18.64 -12.58
CA GLY A 296 -17.48 18.74 -13.54
C GLY A 296 -17.04 18.46 -14.98
N HIS A 297 -15.76 18.67 -15.29
CA HIS A 297 -15.21 18.55 -16.65
C HIS A 297 -14.08 17.52 -16.77
N LYS A 298 -14.13 16.44 -15.97
CA LYS A 298 -13.09 15.42 -15.96
C LYS A 298 -12.78 14.79 -17.33
N GLN A 299 -13.75 14.75 -18.24
CA GLN A 299 -13.60 14.26 -19.62
C GLN A 299 -12.61 15.08 -20.46
N ASN A 300 -12.39 16.34 -20.11
CA ASN A 300 -11.48 17.23 -20.82
C ASN A 300 -10.01 16.98 -20.46
N ARG A 301 -9.73 16.37 -19.29
CA ARG A 301 -8.37 16.25 -18.74
C ARG A 301 -7.41 15.55 -19.70
N VAL A 302 -7.83 14.43 -20.31
CA VAL A 302 -6.98 13.67 -21.25
C VAL A 302 -6.75 14.45 -22.55
N PRO A 303 -7.79 14.95 -23.25
CA PRO A 303 -7.60 15.78 -24.43
C PRO A 303 -6.74 17.03 -24.19
N MET A 304 -6.82 17.67 -23.02
CA MET A 304 -6.02 18.88 -22.72
C MET A 304 -4.51 18.61 -22.72
N VAL A 305 -4.07 17.39 -22.37
CA VAL A 305 -2.65 17.04 -22.23
C VAL A 305 -2.16 16.15 -23.38
N CYS A 306 -2.92 15.11 -23.72
CA CYS A 306 -2.48 14.07 -24.65
C CYS A 306 -2.84 14.33 -26.12
N SER A 307 -3.68 15.32 -26.44
CA SER A 307 -4.06 15.58 -27.84
C SER A 307 -2.94 16.15 -28.69
N GLY A 308 -1.91 16.75 -28.07
CA GLY A 308 -0.89 17.53 -28.76
C GLY A 308 -1.41 18.84 -29.37
N LYS A 309 -2.70 19.15 -29.26
CA LYS A 309 -3.31 20.37 -29.81
C LYS A 309 -2.99 21.61 -28.97
N TYR A 310 -2.79 21.42 -27.67
CA TYR A 310 -2.57 22.50 -26.71
C TYR A 310 -1.33 22.20 -25.86
N ASP A 311 -0.49 23.20 -25.63
CA ASP A 311 0.57 23.13 -24.62
C ASP A 311 0.07 23.78 -23.31
N VAL A 312 -0.82 23.08 -22.61
CA VAL A 312 -1.35 23.57 -21.33
C VAL A 312 -0.32 23.49 -20.20
N LEU A 313 0.68 22.61 -20.31
CA LEU A 313 1.62 22.33 -19.23
C LEU A 313 2.66 23.43 -19.06
N THR A 314 3.16 24.00 -20.16
CA THR A 314 4.20 25.06 -20.10
C THR A 314 3.69 26.33 -19.40
N PRO A 315 2.52 26.91 -19.76
CA PRO A 315 2.00 28.09 -19.08
C PRO A 315 1.65 27.81 -17.61
N LEU A 316 1.11 26.62 -17.30
CA LEU A 316 0.84 26.21 -15.92
C LEU A 316 2.13 26.10 -15.10
N ALA A 317 3.20 25.52 -15.65
CA ALA A 317 4.49 25.45 -15.00
C ALA A 317 5.09 26.85 -14.75
N GLN A 318 4.92 27.79 -15.70
CA GLN A 318 5.34 29.18 -15.50
C GLN A 318 4.56 29.86 -14.37
N CYS A 319 3.25 29.63 -14.26
CA CYS A 319 2.44 30.14 -13.14
C CYS A 319 2.92 29.67 -11.77
N LEU A 320 3.53 28.46 -11.67
CA LEU A 320 4.13 27.99 -10.41
C LEU A 320 5.29 28.86 -9.93
N THR A 321 6.01 29.51 -10.85
CA THR A 321 7.21 30.29 -10.55
C THR A 321 6.95 31.71 -10.05
N GLN A 322 5.72 32.23 -10.22
CA GLN A 322 5.32 33.58 -9.82
C GLN A 322 5.34 33.75 -8.30
N GLU A 323 5.89 34.84 -7.75
CA GLU A 323 6.22 34.99 -6.30
C GLU A 323 5.07 34.69 -5.32
N SER A 324 3.83 35.00 -5.67
CA SER A 324 2.63 34.57 -4.92
C SER A 324 1.38 35.07 -5.63
N GLY A 325 0.24 34.42 -5.40
CA GLY A 325 -1.06 34.90 -5.86
C GLY A 325 -2.00 33.76 -6.26
N ASP A 326 -3.25 34.11 -6.51
CA ASP A 326 -4.31 33.16 -6.88
C ASP A 326 -3.93 32.32 -8.11
N GLY A 327 -3.20 32.90 -9.08
CA GLY A 327 -2.74 32.21 -10.27
C GLY A 327 -1.89 30.97 -9.96
N ARG A 328 -1.01 31.05 -8.96
CA ARG A 328 -0.18 29.91 -8.54
C ARG A 328 -1.04 28.80 -7.92
N HIS A 329 -1.95 29.16 -7.01
CA HIS A 329 -2.85 28.21 -6.37
C HIS A 329 -3.74 27.49 -7.40
N LEU A 330 -4.31 28.26 -8.34
CA LEU A 330 -5.13 27.74 -9.44
C LEU A 330 -4.32 26.83 -10.38
N ALA A 331 -3.06 27.16 -10.65
CA ALA A 331 -2.17 26.30 -11.43
C ALA A 331 -1.91 24.96 -10.72
N CYS A 332 -1.66 24.97 -9.40
CA CYS A 332 -1.54 23.74 -8.61
C CYS A 332 -2.82 22.89 -8.67
N LEU A 333 -4.00 23.50 -8.57
CA LEU A 333 -5.28 22.80 -8.68
C LEU A 333 -5.49 22.18 -10.07
N ALA A 334 -5.19 22.93 -11.13
CA ALA A 334 -5.29 22.44 -12.50
C ALA A 334 -4.33 21.25 -12.73
N LEU A 335 -3.05 21.40 -12.38
CA LEU A 335 -2.05 20.34 -12.51
C LEU A 335 -2.41 19.10 -11.69
N ASN A 336 -2.91 19.27 -10.46
CA ASN A 336 -3.41 18.16 -9.67
C ASN A 336 -4.51 17.38 -10.41
N ASN A 337 -5.51 18.07 -10.97
CA ASN A 337 -6.58 17.42 -11.72
C ASN A 337 -6.08 16.72 -12.99
N LEU A 338 -5.17 17.38 -13.72
CA LEU A 338 -4.57 16.85 -14.94
C LEU A 338 -3.66 15.64 -14.68
N SER A 339 -3.09 15.51 -13.47
CA SER A 339 -2.24 14.38 -13.08
C SER A 339 -3.00 13.08 -12.74
N ILE A 340 -4.33 13.15 -12.61
CA ILE A 340 -5.17 12.01 -12.20
C ILE A 340 -5.28 10.94 -13.31
N PRO A 341 -5.61 11.25 -14.58
CA PRO A 341 -5.70 10.22 -15.64
C PRO A 341 -4.37 9.52 -15.90
N THR A 342 -4.38 8.22 -16.18
CA THR A 342 -3.17 7.43 -16.40
C THR A 342 -2.40 7.85 -17.65
N GLU A 343 -3.12 8.22 -18.70
CA GLU A 343 -2.58 8.70 -19.97
C GLU A 343 -1.75 9.98 -19.77
N ASN A 344 -2.29 10.91 -18.97
CA ASN A 344 -1.64 12.19 -18.70
C ASN A 344 -0.35 12.04 -17.90
N LYS A 345 -0.28 11.07 -16.97
CA LYS A 345 0.92 10.86 -16.13
C LYS A 345 2.18 10.68 -16.98
N ARG A 346 2.08 9.94 -18.10
CA ARG A 346 3.22 9.72 -19.00
C ARG A 346 3.70 11.02 -19.62
N VAL A 347 2.78 11.84 -20.15
CA VAL A 347 3.12 13.12 -20.78
C VAL A 347 3.66 14.12 -19.74
N MET A 348 3.03 14.21 -18.57
CA MET A 348 3.42 15.14 -17.51
C MET A 348 4.75 14.77 -16.84
N ALA A 349 5.03 13.47 -16.67
CA ALA A 349 6.22 13.02 -15.94
C ALA A 349 7.42 12.70 -16.84
N LEU A 350 7.20 12.38 -18.12
CA LEU A 350 8.25 11.95 -19.05
C LEU A 350 8.26 12.73 -20.38
N GLY A 351 7.28 13.60 -20.61
CA GLY A 351 7.20 14.42 -21.82
C GLY A 351 8.09 15.66 -21.79
N PRO A 352 8.07 16.48 -22.85
CA PRO A 352 8.94 17.65 -23.00
C PRO A 352 8.82 18.68 -21.86
N SER A 353 7.61 18.89 -21.33
CA SER A 353 7.36 19.84 -20.24
C SER A 353 7.59 19.25 -18.84
N SER A 354 8.00 17.99 -18.72
CA SER A 354 8.15 17.30 -17.41
C SER A 354 9.10 18.02 -16.46
N SER A 355 10.27 18.44 -16.97
CA SER A 355 11.26 19.17 -16.17
C SER A 355 10.70 20.48 -15.63
N ALA A 356 9.98 21.25 -16.45
CA ALA A 356 9.36 22.51 -16.05
C ALA A 356 8.25 22.30 -15.01
N VAL A 357 7.38 21.31 -15.22
CA VAL A 357 6.28 20.98 -14.29
C VAL A 357 6.84 20.49 -12.96
N ILE A 358 7.70 19.47 -12.96
CA ILE A 358 8.26 18.88 -11.74
C ILE A 358 9.13 19.90 -11.01
N GLY A 359 9.99 20.64 -11.72
CA GLY A 359 10.83 21.69 -11.15
C GLY A 359 10.00 22.83 -10.52
N GLY A 360 8.94 23.27 -11.19
CA GLY A 360 8.00 24.26 -10.64
C GLY A 360 7.30 23.77 -9.37
N LEU A 361 6.85 22.51 -9.36
CA LEU A 361 6.23 21.91 -8.17
C LEU A 361 7.23 21.81 -7.00
N CYS A 362 8.48 21.41 -7.28
CA CYS A 362 9.55 21.38 -6.28
C CYS A 362 9.79 22.76 -5.67
N LYS A 363 9.88 23.80 -6.52
CA LYS A 363 10.07 25.19 -6.07
C LYS A 363 8.96 25.62 -5.10
N VAL A 364 7.69 25.33 -5.42
CA VAL A 364 6.56 25.69 -4.54
C VAL A 364 6.64 24.98 -3.18
N ILE A 365 7.07 23.70 -3.15
CA ILE A 365 7.26 22.96 -1.89
C ILE A 365 8.43 23.54 -1.09
N ALA A 366 9.54 23.89 -1.76
CA ALA A 366 10.73 24.47 -1.12
C ALA A 366 10.45 25.79 -0.39
N GLU A 367 9.50 26.56 -0.92
CA GLU A 367 9.02 27.82 -0.34
C GLU A 367 8.12 27.63 0.90
N ASP A 368 7.78 26.39 1.29
CA ASP A 368 6.94 26.04 2.46
C ASP A 368 5.61 26.81 2.51
N LYS A 369 4.98 26.98 1.34
CA LYS A 369 3.71 27.69 1.19
C LYS A 369 2.51 26.78 1.37
N GLN A 370 1.32 27.39 1.48
CA GLN A 370 0.07 26.66 1.69
C GLN A 370 -0.22 25.66 0.55
N GLU A 371 0.28 25.91 -0.66
CA GLU A 371 0.08 25.03 -1.82
C GLU A 371 0.97 23.78 -1.81
N SER A 372 1.94 23.68 -0.89
CA SER A 372 2.90 22.56 -0.85
C SER A 372 2.23 21.19 -0.83
N TYR A 373 1.08 21.07 -0.13
CA TYR A 373 0.33 19.82 -0.10
C TYR A 373 -0.26 19.46 -1.47
N LEU A 374 -0.77 20.42 -2.25
CA LEU A 374 -1.28 20.17 -3.61
C LEU A 374 -0.14 19.72 -4.53
N CYS A 375 1.04 20.33 -4.40
CA CYS A 375 2.22 19.94 -5.16
C CYS A 375 2.65 18.51 -4.82
N CYS A 376 2.65 18.13 -3.54
CA CYS A 376 2.92 16.76 -3.11
C CYS A 376 1.88 15.76 -3.65
N ILE A 377 0.59 16.10 -3.67
CA ILE A 377 -0.46 15.25 -4.28
C ILE A 377 -0.21 15.08 -5.78
N CYS A 378 0.08 16.16 -6.50
CA CYS A 378 0.35 16.11 -7.94
C CYS A 378 1.55 15.20 -8.23
N LEU A 379 2.67 15.38 -7.53
CA LEU A 379 3.86 14.52 -7.68
C LEU A 379 3.54 13.07 -7.29
N MET A 380 2.75 12.85 -6.23
CA MET A 380 2.32 11.52 -5.82
C MET A 380 1.47 10.86 -6.92
N ASN A 381 0.56 11.59 -7.55
CA ASN A 381 -0.23 11.09 -8.67
C ASN A 381 0.65 10.68 -9.85
N LEU A 382 1.64 11.52 -10.21
CA LEU A 382 2.60 11.20 -11.26
C LEU A 382 3.41 9.95 -10.92
N SER A 383 3.81 9.78 -9.66
CA SER A 383 4.61 8.63 -9.18
C SER A 383 3.88 7.28 -9.20
N PHE A 384 2.58 7.24 -9.51
CA PHE A 384 1.89 5.96 -9.81
C PHE A 384 2.34 5.35 -11.14
N LEU A 385 2.90 6.15 -12.06
CA LEU A 385 3.54 5.63 -13.26
C LEU A 385 4.93 5.08 -12.89
N GLU A 386 5.12 3.76 -13.03
CA GLU A 386 6.37 3.09 -12.64
C GLU A 386 7.61 3.71 -13.31
N ALA A 387 7.52 4.03 -14.60
CA ALA A 387 8.61 4.68 -15.34
C ALA A 387 8.99 6.08 -14.82
N SER A 388 8.09 6.76 -14.10
CA SER A 388 8.39 8.08 -13.51
C SER A 388 9.12 7.99 -12.17
N ILE A 389 9.04 6.86 -11.47
CA ILE A 389 9.60 6.70 -10.13
C ILE A 389 11.10 6.99 -10.15
N THR A 390 11.82 6.41 -11.12
CA THR A 390 13.29 6.51 -11.23
C THR A 390 13.77 7.85 -11.78
N THR A 391 12.92 8.61 -12.48
CA THR A 391 13.30 9.88 -13.12
C THR A 391 12.92 11.09 -12.27
N MET A 392 11.88 10.99 -11.42
CA MET A 392 11.33 12.15 -10.72
C MET A 392 12.34 12.86 -9.80
N LEU A 393 13.20 12.11 -9.10
CA LEU A 393 14.25 12.71 -8.27
C LEU A 393 15.36 13.40 -9.10
N GLN A 394 15.48 13.08 -10.39
CA GLN A 394 16.48 13.63 -11.29
C GLN A 394 16.09 15.03 -11.81
N HIS A 395 14.80 15.39 -11.77
CA HIS A 395 14.29 16.71 -12.18
C HIS A 395 14.53 17.80 -11.12
N SER A 396 15.69 17.77 -10.48
CA SER A 396 16.06 18.77 -9.48
C SER A 396 16.14 20.15 -10.15
N PRO A 397 15.48 21.18 -9.57
CA PRO A 397 15.69 22.56 -9.99
C PRO A 397 17.17 22.90 -10.04
N VAL A 398 17.65 23.39 -11.17
CA VAL A 398 18.98 23.97 -11.34
C VAL A 398 18.84 25.36 -11.95
N PRO A 399 19.74 26.31 -11.64
CA PRO A 399 19.75 27.59 -12.30
C PRO A 399 19.84 27.43 -13.83
N GLU A 400 19.16 28.29 -14.56
CA GLU A 400 19.10 28.24 -16.02
C GLU A 400 20.50 28.21 -16.64
N GLY A 401 20.72 27.30 -17.57
CA GLY A 401 22.01 27.10 -18.25
C GLY A 401 23.07 26.34 -17.45
N LYS A 402 22.78 25.84 -16.25
CA LYS A 402 23.70 24.98 -15.49
C LYS A 402 23.43 23.49 -15.72
N ASP A 403 24.49 22.70 -15.60
CA ASP A 403 24.40 21.25 -15.67
C ASP A 403 23.58 20.67 -14.48
N PRO A 404 22.87 19.55 -14.69
CA PRO A 404 22.18 18.85 -13.61
C PRO A 404 23.14 18.49 -12.47
N THR A 405 22.78 18.90 -11.25
CA THR A 405 23.51 18.53 -10.04
C THR A 405 22.88 17.27 -9.43
N PRO A 406 23.68 16.31 -8.93
CA PRO A 406 23.13 15.12 -8.27
C PRO A 406 22.16 15.47 -7.12
N PRO A 407 21.08 14.70 -6.90
CA PRO A 407 20.05 15.08 -5.93
C PRO A 407 20.55 15.27 -4.49
N LEU A 408 21.59 14.54 -4.07
CA LEU A 408 22.16 14.68 -2.73
C LEU A 408 22.95 15.97 -2.53
N ASP A 409 23.55 16.48 -3.62
CA ASP A 409 24.43 17.65 -3.61
C ASP A 409 23.67 18.95 -3.91
N ASN A 410 22.42 18.84 -4.37
CA ASN A 410 21.55 19.97 -4.66
C ASN A 410 20.56 20.21 -3.48
N PRO A 411 20.70 21.31 -2.71
CA PRO A 411 19.78 21.63 -1.62
C PRO A 411 18.34 21.90 -2.08
N ASP A 412 18.16 22.26 -3.36
CA ASP A 412 16.86 22.51 -3.98
C ASP A 412 16.31 21.28 -4.69
N SER A 413 16.96 20.11 -4.59
CA SER A 413 16.42 18.87 -5.14
C SER A 413 15.14 18.45 -4.44
N LEU A 414 14.28 17.71 -5.16
CA LEU A 414 13.08 17.11 -4.56
C LEU A 414 13.43 16.27 -3.33
N LEU A 415 14.56 15.55 -3.34
CA LEU A 415 15.04 14.76 -2.22
C LEU A 415 15.28 15.62 -0.96
N ARG A 416 16.02 16.72 -1.09
CA ARG A 416 16.36 17.61 0.03
C ARG A 416 15.15 18.42 0.50
N ILE A 417 14.28 18.82 -0.42
CA ILE A 417 13.03 19.51 -0.11
C ILE A 417 12.11 18.59 0.73
N LEU A 418 11.94 17.33 0.32
CA LEU A 418 11.13 16.37 1.07
C LEU A 418 11.73 16.08 2.45
N GLU A 419 13.05 15.91 2.54
CA GLU A 419 13.76 15.76 3.82
C GLU A 419 13.51 16.95 4.75
N LYS A 420 13.67 18.19 4.25
CA LYS A 420 13.42 19.42 5.01
C LYS A 420 11.97 19.52 5.47
N LEU A 421 11.01 19.16 4.62
CA LEU A 421 9.59 19.18 4.95
C LEU A 421 9.26 18.22 6.09
N LEU A 422 9.82 17.00 6.07
CA LEU A 422 9.64 16.02 7.14
C LEU A 422 10.34 16.44 8.45
N LYS A 423 11.54 17.04 8.39
CA LYS A 423 12.24 17.57 9.58
C LYS A 423 11.47 18.67 10.29
N ASN A 424 10.73 19.47 9.53
CA ASN A 424 9.92 20.58 10.04
C ASN A 424 8.49 20.17 10.37
N ALA A 425 8.19 18.85 10.41
CA ALA A 425 6.88 18.38 10.78
C ALA A 425 6.49 18.86 12.19
N PRO A 426 5.27 19.39 12.37
CA PRO A 426 4.82 19.82 13.68
C PRO A 426 4.74 18.61 14.63
N ALA A 427 5.27 18.74 15.84
CA ALA A 427 5.24 17.67 16.84
C ALA A 427 3.82 17.16 17.14
N VAL A 428 2.82 18.02 17.01
CA VAL A 428 1.39 17.66 17.08
C VAL A 428 0.72 18.13 15.78
N PRO A 429 0.31 17.20 14.90
CA PRO A 429 -0.42 17.55 13.69
C PRO A 429 -1.73 18.27 14.03
N LYS A 430 -1.87 19.52 13.58
CA LYS A 430 -3.15 20.24 13.64
C LYS A 430 -3.98 19.83 12.44
N SER A 431 -5.06 19.07 12.65
CA SER A 431 -5.98 18.68 11.58
C SER A 431 -6.40 19.90 10.75
N GLY A 432 -6.28 19.79 9.43
CA GLY A 432 -6.61 20.87 8.49
C GLY A 432 -5.52 21.94 8.31
N SER A 433 -4.37 21.85 8.98
CA SER A 433 -3.25 22.74 8.68
C SER A 433 -2.60 22.33 7.36
N GLY A 434 -2.41 23.29 6.44
CA GLY A 434 -1.75 23.02 5.15
C GLY A 434 -0.35 22.41 5.33
N LYS A 435 0.35 22.74 6.42
CA LYS A 435 1.68 22.18 6.74
C LYS A 435 1.62 20.70 7.11
N SER A 436 0.73 20.29 8.03
CA SER A 436 0.59 18.87 8.38
C SER A 436 0.12 18.03 7.20
N GLU A 437 -0.74 18.59 6.35
CA GLU A 437 -1.16 17.94 5.11
C GLU A 437 0.00 17.82 4.12
N GLY A 438 0.85 18.85 4.02
CA GLY A 438 2.09 18.81 3.23
C GLY A 438 2.99 17.64 3.63
N VAL A 439 3.27 17.47 4.93
CA VAL A 439 4.08 16.36 5.45
C VAL A 439 3.43 15.01 5.14
N ARG A 440 2.12 14.88 5.39
CA ARG A 440 1.36 13.64 5.11
C ARG A 440 1.48 13.23 3.64
N TRP A 441 1.23 14.16 2.71
CA TRP A 441 1.32 13.86 1.28
C TRP A 441 2.75 13.68 0.79
N ALA A 442 3.73 14.35 1.40
CA ALA A 442 5.14 14.09 1.14
C ALA A 442 5.54 12.67 1.53
N CYS A 443 5.09 12.15 2.67
CA CYS A 443 5.27 10.74 3.01
C CYS A 443 4.58 9.81 1.98
N GLY A 444 3.40 10.18 1.49
CA GLY A 444 2.70 9.47 0.42
C GLY A 444 3.49 9.42 -0.90
N LEU A 445 4.15 10.53 -1.27
CA LEU A 445 5.07 10.59 -2.41
C LEU A 445 6.32 9.74 -2.19
N ILE A 446 6.99 9.90 -1.03
CA ILE A 446 8.19 9.12 -0.68
C ILE A 446 7.89 7.62 -0.72
N LYS A 447 6.71 7.19 -0.23
CA LYS A 447 6.28 5.79 -0.31
C LYS A 447 6.36 5.27 -1.73
N ASN A 448 5.85 6.02 -2.71
CA ASN A 448 5.87 5.58 -4.10
C ASN A 448 7.29 5.63 -4.68
N LEU A 449 8.05 6.68 -4.38
CA LEU A 449 9.43 6.83 -4.87
C LEU A 449 10.38 5.75 -4.33
N ALA A 450 10.20 5.31 -3.08
CA ALA A 450 11.01 4.27 -2.42
C ALA A 450 10.78 2.86 -2.98
N LYS A 451 9.88 2.67 -3.95
CA LYS A 451 9.72 1.40 -4.66
C LYS A 451 10.87 1.07 -5.61
N SER A 452 11.71 2.05 -5.96
CA SER A 452 12.95 1.84 -6.72
C SER A 452 14.13 1.70 -5.76
N GLU A 453 15.02 0.76 -6.06
CA GLU A 453 16.25 0.54 -5.29
C GLU A 453 17.19 1.75 -5.36
N GLU A 454 17.31 2.39 -6.52
CA GLU A 454 18.14 3.57 -6.73
C GLU A 454 17.67 4.74 -5.86
N ASN A 455 16.36 4.99 -5.82
CA ASN A 455 15.77 6.01 -4.96
C ASN A 455 15.90 5.65 -3.48
N ALA A 456 15.71 4.38 -3.11
CA ALA A 456 15.89 3.92 -1.75
C ALA A 456 17.34 4.13 -1.27
N ALA A 457 18.33 3.88 -2.12
CA ALA A 457 19.73 4.18 -1.84
C ALA A 457 19.98 5.67 -1.57
N LEU A 458 19.30 6.57 -2.30
CA LEU A 458 19.37 8.01 -2.04
C LEU A 458 18.70 8.35 -0.71
N PHE A 459 17.49 7.84 -0.44
CA PHE A 459 16.79 8.08 0.82
C PHE A 459 17.57 7.58 2.04
N GLY A 460 18.23 6.42 1.93
CA GLY A 460 19.10 5.86 2.98
C GLY A 460 20.27 6.75 3.38
N LYS A 461 20.64 7.72 2.54
CA LYS A 461 21.72 8.71 2.79
C LYS A 461 21.21 10.05 3.35
N THR A 462 19.93 10.14 3.70
CA THR A 462 19.28 11.33 4.27
C THR A 462 18.72 11.04 5.66
N ASP A 463 18.15 12.04 6.33
CA ASP A 463 17.42 11.84 7.59
C ASP A 463 15.95 11.38 7.40
N ILE A 464 15.50 11.11 6.16
CA ILE A 464 14.13 10.63 5.90
C ILE A 464 13.81 9.33 6.66
N PRO A 465 14.67 8.29 6.68
CA PRO A 465 14.44 7.08 7.48
C PRO A 465 14.18 7.38 8.96
N LYS A 466 14.94 8.31 9.54
CA LYS A 466 14.74 8.75 10.93
C LYS A 466 13.39 9.45 11.11
N CYS A 467 13.05 10.39 10.22
CA CYS A 467 11.80 11.15 10.32
C CYS A 467 10.56 10.24 10.24
N VAL A 468 10.54 9.26 9.34
CA VAL A 468 9.37 8.34 9.21
C VAL A 468 9.25 7.39 10.40
N VAL A 469 10.37 6.98 11.01
CA VAL A 469 10.35 6.20 12.25
C VAL A 469 9.86 7.07 13.41
N ASP A 470 10.31 8.32 13.51
CA ASP A 470 9.87 9.27 14.53
C ASP A 470 8.37 9.58 14.42
N ASN A 471 7.80 9.64 13.20
CA ASN A 471 6.36 9.79 13.00
C ASN A 471 5.55 8.65 13.65
N ILE A 472 6.01 7.40 13.49
CA ILE A 472 5.36 6.25 14.14
C ILE A 472 5.61 6.26 15.65
N ARG A 473 6.83 6.59 16.08
CA ARG A 473 7.17 6.64 17.52
C ARG A 473 6.33 7.67 18.28
N ASN A 474 6.05 8.81 17.65
CA ASN A 474 5.38 9.93 18.30
C ASN A 474 3.85 9.90 18.15
N THR A 475 3.28 8.97 17.38
CA THR A 475 1.81 8.88 17.26
C THR A 475 1.19 8.40 18.57
N THR A 476 0.11 9.05 18.98
CA THR A 476 -0.68 8.65 20.14
C THR A 476 -1.87 7.76 19.75
N ALA A 477 -2.16 7.65 18.45
CA ALA A 477 -3.25 6.82 17.96
C ALA A 477 -2.76 5.36 17.84
N PRO A 478 -3.48 4.38 18.42
CA PRO A 478 -3.15 2.98 18.20
C PRO A 478 -3.30 2.62 16.71
N PRO A 479 -2.53 1.64 16.18
CA PRO A 479 -2.55 1.29 14.76
C PRO A 479 -3.94 0.96 14.21
N SER A 480 -4.78 0.30 15.00
CA SER A 480 -6.18 0.00 14.66
C SER A 480 -7.07 1.23 14.39
N ARG A 481 -6.61 2.44 14.73
CA ARG A 481 -7.31 3.71 14.42
C ARG A 481 -6.69 4.48 13.26
N TRP A 482 -5.60 4.00 12.67
CA TRP A 482 -4.99 4.67 11.53
C TRP A 482 -5.86 4.50 10.29
N THR A 483 -6.26 5.62 9.70
CA THR A 483 -6.98 5.60 8.43
C THR A 483 -6.00 5.37 7.29
N SER A 484 -6.47 4.78 6.19
CA SER A 484 -5.69 4.73 4.94
C SER A 484 -5.24 6.15 4.55
N ASN A 485 -3.98 6.27 4.11
CA ASN A 485 -3.35 7.56 3.77
C ASN A 485 -3.18 8.53 4.95
N SER A 486 -3.30 8.08 6.20
CA SER A 486 -2.81 8.83 7.36
C SER A 486 -1.29 8.99 7.31
N LEU A 487 -0.74 9.89 8.14
CA LEU A 487 0.72 10.07 8.21
C LEU A 487 1.41 8.79 8.68
N GLU A 488 0.80 8.10 9.63
CA GLU A 488 1.27 6.84 10.19
C GLU A 488 1.22 5.72 9.14
N ASP A 489 0.08 5.57 8.44
CA ASP A 489 -0.07 4.60 7.36
C ASP A 489 0.99 4.81 6.27
N PHE A 490 1.21 6.06 5.84
CA PHE A 490 2.26 6.37 4.87
C PHE A 490 3.67 6.13 5.42
N SER A 491 3.95 6.52 6.66
CA SER A 491 5.28 6.35 7.26
C SER A 491 5.64 4.87 7.40
N LEU A 492 4.71 4.02 7.83
CA LEU A 492 4.91 2.57 7.90
C LEU A 492 5.17 1.98 6.49
N PHE A 493 4.48 2.49 5.48
CA PHE A 493 4.69 2.06 4.09
C PHE A 493 6.06 2.51 3.53
N VAL A 494 6.54 3.71 3.91
CA VAL A 494 7.90 4.15 3.57
C VAL A 494 8.93 3.23 4.23
N ILE A 495 8.76 2.90 5.52
CA ILE A 495 9.64 1.96 6.24
C ILE A 495 9.67 0.61 5.51
N LEU A 496 8.51 0.06 5.17
CA LEU A 496 8.41 -1.20 4.43
C LEU A 496 9.16 -1.16 3.08
N ASN A 497 8.92 -0.12 2.28
CA ASN A 497 9.52 0.02 0.96
C ASN A 497 11.02 0.29 1.02
N LEU A 498 11.53 0.97 2.06
CA LEU A 498 12.96 1.14 2.27
C LEU A 498 13.62 -0.12 2.86
N ALA A 499 12.95 -0.85 3.74
CA ALA A 499 13.48 -2.07 4.36
C ALA A 499 13.71 -3.18 3.34
N GLN A 500 12.89 -3.23 2.28
CA GLN A 500 13.04 -4.23 1.23
C GLN A 500 14.37 -4.10 0.48
N TRP A 501 15.05 -2.95 0.52
CA TRP A 501 16.31 -2.73 -0.20
C TRP A 501 17.50 -2.79 0.75
N PRO A 502 18.52 -3.64 0.48
CA PRO A 502 19.70 -3.73 1.35
C PRO A 502 20.39 -2.36 1.57
N VAL A 503 20.47 -1.55 0.52
CA VAL A 503 21.13 -0.23 0.50
C VAL A 503 20.56 0.82 1.47
N SER A 504 19.31 0.66 1.92
CA SER A 504 18.65 1.57 2.87
C SER A 504 18.36 0.95 4.24
N ARG A 505 18.65 -0.34 4.40
CA ARG A 505 18.35 -1.11 5.61
C ARG A 505 19.04 -0.56 6.85
N ASP A 506 20.35 -0.31 6.75
CA ASP A 506 21.16 0.16 7.88
C ASP A 506 20.68 1.50 8.45
N ALA A 507 20.19 2.39 7.57
CA ALA A 507 19.64 3.67 7.98
C ALA A 507 18.36 3.51 8.82
N LEU A 508 17.49 2.56 8.48
CA LEU A 508 16.29 2.23 9.26
C LEU A 508 16.64 1.54 10.58
N ILE A 509 17.58 0.59 10.57
CA ILE A 509 18.05 -0.08 11.78
C ILE A 509 18.62 0.96 12.76
N LYS A 510 19.49 1.86 12.29
CA LYS A 510 20.06 2.94 13.09
C LYS A 510 19.00 3.91 13.62
N ALA A 511 17.90 4.10 12.90
CA ALA A 511 16.77 4.90 13.35
C ALA A 511 15.91 4.22 14.43
N GLY A 512 16.15 2.94 14.73
CA GLY A 512 15.36 2.14 15.68
C GLY A 512 14.02 1.69 15.10
N ALA A 513 13.97 1.39 13.79
CA ALA A 513 12.72 1.02 13.12
C ALA A 513 12.09 -0.25 13.72
N ILE A 514 12.89 -1.30 14.01
CA ILE A 514 12.40 -2.57 14.55
C ILE A 514 11.65 -2.35 15.87
N ASP A 515 12.24 -1.63 16.82
CA ASP A 515 11.64 -1.38 18.14
C ASP A 515 10.29 -0.66 18.04
N VAL A 516 10.17 0.24 17.07
CA VAL A 516 8.97 1.06 16.87
C VAL A 516 7.85 0.27 16.17
N ILE A 517 8.18 -0.57 15.20
CA ILE A 517 7.15 -1.30 14.41
C ILE A 517 6.81 -2.67 15.00
N LYS A 518 7.67 -3.26 15.84
CA LYS A 518 7.44 -4.57 16.46
C LYS A 518 6.09 -4.67 17.19
N PRO A 519 5.65 -3.69 18.01
CA PRO A 519 4.34 -3.73 18.65
C PRO A 519 3.15 -3.77 17.67
N ILE A 520 3.33 -3.24 16.45
CA ILE A 520 2.29 -3.17 15.42
C ILE A 520 2.04 -4.57 14.81
N MET A 521 3.02 -5.47 14.81
CA MET A 521 2.87 -6.81 14.24
C MET A 521 1.75 -7.65 14.88
N ALA A 522 1.40 -7.35 16.14
CA ALA A 522 0.31 -8.03 16.85
C ALA A 522 -1.08 -7.64 16.33
N GLU A 523 -1.17 -6.59 15.50
CA GLU A 523 -2.43 -6.19 14.87
C GLU A 523 -2.78 -7.20 13.77
N GLY A 524 -3.96 -7.82 13.86
CA GLY A 524 -4.43 -8.79 12.86
C GLY A 524 -4.90 -8.17 11.54
N ASP A 525 -4.48 -6.95 11.22
CA ASP A 525 -4.95 -6.16 10.09
C ASP A 525 -3.83 -5.85 9.07
N LEU A 526 -4.14 -4.98 8.11
CA LEU A 526 -3.20 -4.59 7.06
C LEU A 526 -1.95 -3.88 7.61
N GLN A 527 -2.04 -3.19 8.75
CA GLN A 527 -0.89 -2.53 9.36
C GLN A 527 0.04 -3.55 10.02
N GLY A 528 -0.53 -4.54 10.72
CA GLY A 528 0.28 -5.64 11.27
C GLY A 528 0.97 -6.47 10.19
N LEU A 529 0.32 -6.68 9.03
CA LEU A 529 0.97 -7.32 7.88
C LEU A 529 2.15 -6.49 7.35
N LYS A 530 2.00 -5.16 7.18
CA LYS A 530 3.12 -4.30 6.74
C LYS A 530 4.27 -4.31 7.75
N ALA A 531 3.95 -4.21 9.04
CA ALA A 531 4.95 -4.25 10.11
C ALA A 531 5.69 -5.61 10.13
N THR A 532 4.96 -6.71 9.95
CA THR A 532 5.54 -8.06 9.87
C THR A 532 6.52 -8.19 8.71
N MET A 533 6.13 -7.76 7.50
CA MET A 533 7.03 -7.80 6.34
C MET A 533 8.23 -6.87 6.53
N ALA A 534 8.04 -5.68 7.09
CA ALA A 534 9.13 -4.75 7.36
C ALA A 534 10.11 -5.32 8.40
N CYS A 535 9.65 -5.94 9.49
CA CYS A 535 10.51 -6.64 10.45
C CYS A 535 11.31 -7.78 9.81
N ALA A 536 10.67 -8.59 8.97
CA ALA A 536 11.34 -9.65 8.22
C ALA A 536 12.46 -9.07 7.33
N PHE A 537 12.16 -8.02 6.56
CA PHE A 537 13.14 -7.34 5.73
C PHE A 537 14.28 -6.70 6.53
N LEU A 538 14.01 -6.18 7.73
CA LEU A 538 15.04 -5.58 8.58
C LEU A 538 15.92 -6.62 9.29
N GLY A 539 15.59 -7.92 9.19
CA GLY A 539 16.32 -8.99 9.87
C GLY A 539 16.03 -9.05 11.37
N ALA A 540 14.78 -8.77 11.77
CA ALA A 540 14.35 -8.98 13.15
C ALA A 540 14.59 -10.43 13.59
N SER A 541 14.88 -10.63 14.88
CA SER A 541 15.08 -11.97 15.43
C SER A 541 13.79 -12.78 15.33
N TRP A 542 13.88 -14.10 15.19
CA TRP A 542 12.70 -14.96 15.22
C TRP A 542 11.85 -14.77 16.48
N SER A 543 12.51 -14.54 17.62
CA SER A 543 11.86 -14.24 18.91
C SER A 543 11.07 -12.92 18.94
N ASP A 544 11.26 -12.05 17.95
CA ASP A 544 10.52 -10.80 17.86
C ASP A 544 9.14 -10.96 17.24
N PHE A 545 8.90 -12.05 16.49
CA PHE A 545 7.63 -12.31 15.83
C PHE A 545 6.60 -12.88 16.82
N PRO A 546 5.36 -12.35 16.86
CA PRO A 546 4.31 -12.86 17.74
C PRO A 546 4.03 -14.35 17.52
N GLU A 547 3.60 -15.04 18.57
CA GLU A 547 3.20 -16.46 18.53
C GLU A 547 4.24 -17.37 17.86
N SER A 548 5.52 -17.12 18.13
CA SER A 548 6.65 -17.84 17.52
C SER A 548 6.56 -17.85 15.99
N GLY A 549 6.17 -16.71 15.40
CA GLY A 549 6.07 -16.53 13.95
C GLY A 549 4.87 -17.17 13.26
N SER A 550 3.99 -17.86 13.98
CA SER A 550 2.79 -18.51 13.41
C SER A 550 1.87 -17.50 12.72
N THR A 551 1.57 -16.38 13.38
CA THR A 551 0.75 -15.31 12.80
C THR A 551 1.40 -14.72 11.54
N ALA A 552 2.72 -14.49 11.59
CA ALA A 552 3.48 -13.94 10.48
C ALA A 552 3.48 -14.86 9.25
N ALA A 553 3.77 -16.15 9.46
CA ALA A 553 3.76 -17.16 8.41
C ALA A 553 2.39 -17.25 7.71
N LYS A 554 1.31 -17.28 8.51
CA LYS A 554 -0.07 -17.32 7.99
C LYS A 554 -0.40 -16.07 7.18
N SER A 555 -0.16 -14.87 7.72
CA SER A 555 -0.57 -13.62 7.05
C SER A 555 0.23 -13.37 5.76
N VAL A 556 1.52 -13.69 5.72
CA VAL A 556 2.34 -13.52 4.51
C VAL A 556 2.00 -14.57 3.44
N SER A 557 1.79 -15.84 3.82
CA SER A 557 1.35 -16.86 2.86
C SER A 557 -0.06 -16.59 2.31
N GLU A 558 -0.99 -16.11 3.14
CA GLU A 558 -2.32 -15.66 2.71
C GLU A 558 -2.21 -14.49 1.71
N LEU A 559 -1.31 -13.53 1.95
CA LEU A 559 -1.03 -12.45 0.99
C LEU A 559 -0.53 -13.01 -0.35
N MET A 560 0.40 -13.97 -0.34
CA MET A 560 0.88 -14.62 -1.56
C MET A 560 -0.26 -15.30 -2.33
N THR A 561 -1.12 -16.05 -1.65
CA THR A 561 -2.29 -16.70 -2.26
C THR A 561 -3.23 -15.67 -2.89
N ASN A 562 -3.54 -14.60 -2.17
CA ASN A 562 -4.40 -13.52 -2.64
C ASN A 562 -3.87 -12.87 -3.93
N ILE A 563 -2.55 -12.61 -4.01
CA ILE A 563 -1.92 -12.05 -5.21
C ILE A 563 -2.03 -13.01 -6.40
N ILE A 564 -1.66 -14.28 -6.20
CA ILE A 564 -1.63 -15.30 -7.27
C ILE A 564 -3.04 -15.59 -7.79
N GLU A 565 -3.99 -15.81 -6.89
CA GLU A 565 -5.36 -16.10 -7.27
C GLU A 565 -6.13 -14.84 -7.75
N LYS A 566 -5.49 -13.66 -7.69
CA LYS A 566 -6.12 -12.35 -7.91
C LYS A 566 -7.38 -12.18 -7.06
N LYS A 567 -7.37 -12.80 -5.87
CA LYS A 567 -8.44 -12.72 -4.87
C LYS A 567 -8.03 -11.69 -3.84
N GLY A 568 -8.98 -10.85 -3.45
CA GLY A 568 -8.79 -9.92 -2.36
C GLY A 568 -10.16 -9.51 -1.84
N LYS A 569 -10.29 -9.36 -0.53
CA LYS A 569 -11.42 -8.62 0.02
C LYS A 569 -11.19 -7.14 -0.28
N ASP A 570 -12.18 -6.48 -0.88
CA ASP A 570 -12.19 -5.02 -1.03
C ASP A 570 -11.77 -4.37 0.30
N GLY A 571 -10.64 -3.66 0.29
CA GLY A 571 -10.16 -2.88 1.45
C GLY A 571 -9.23 -3.59 2.46
N GLN A 572 -8.96 -4.90 2.37
CA GLN A 572 -7.99 -5.56 3.28
C GLN A 572 -6.72 -6.05 2.58
N TYR A 573 -6.83 -6.62 1.38
CA TYR A 573 -5.70 -7.11 0.58
C TYR A 573 -5.97 -6.87 -0.91
N ALA A 574 -6.33 -5.63 -1.25
CA ALA A 574 -6.69 -5.31 -2.62
C ALA A 574 -5.52 -5.67 -3.56
N TYR A 575 -5.84 -6.43 -4.60
CA TYR A 575 -4.94 -6.70 -5.71
C TYR A 575 -4.31 -5.37 -6.17
N GLY A 576 -2.98 -5.32 -6.26
CA GLY A 576 -2.21 -4.13 -6.67
C GLY A 576 -1.55 -3.33 -5.54
N VAL A 577 -1.87 -3.59 -4.26
CA VAL A 577 -1.17 -2.91 -3.14
C VAL A 577 0.27 -3.42 -2.98
N PHE A 578 0.45 -4.75 -3.02
CA PHE A 578 1.75 -5.41 -2.95
C PHE A 578 2.01 -6.17 -4.25
N LYS A 579 3.26 -6.12 -4.73
CA LYS A 579 3.72 -6.97 -5.84
C LYS A 579 4.06 -8.37 -5.29
N LEU A 580 3.97 -9.40 -6.14
CA LEU A 580 4.29 -10.79 -5.73
C LEU A 580 5.72 -10.90 -5.19
N TYR A 581 6.67 -10.18 -5.78
CA TYR A 581 8.05 -10.22 -5.30
C TYR A 581 8.18 -9.71 -3.86
N THR A 582 7.34 -8.76 -3.43
CA THR A 582 7.38 -8.21 -2.07
C THR A 582 6.94 -9.28 -1.06
N SER A 583 5.85 -10.00 -1.33
CA SER A 583 5.34 -11.03 -0.43
C SER A 583 6.24 -12.26 -0.38
N THR A 584 6.74 -12.73 -1.53
CA THR A 584 7.69 -13.86 -1.61
C THR A 584 9.02 -13.53 -0.93
N LYS A 585 9.53 -12.29 -1.08
CA LYS A 585 10.70 -11.82 -0.34
C LYS A 585 10.48 -11.85 1.17
N ALA A 586 9.32 -11.39 1.63
CA ALA A 586 9.01 -11.38 3.06
C ALA A 586 8.94 -12.80 3.61
N TYR A 587 8.35 -13.72 2.84
CA TYR A 587 8.26 -15.13 3.19
C TYR A 587 9.64 -15.81 3.27
N ARG A 588 10.53 -15.50 2.32
CA ARG A 588 11.94 -15.93 2.34
C ARG A 588 12.65 -15.44 3.58
N ASP A 589 12.53 -14.14 3.91
CA ASP A 589 13.24 -13.53 5.04
C ASP A 589 12.72 -14.05 6.38
N LEU A 590 11.41 -14.28 6.50
CA LEU A 590 10.82 -15.00 7.64
C LEU A 590 11.37 -16.43 7.76
N SER A 591 11.47 -17.15 6.64
CA SER A 591 12.02 -18.51 6.62
C SER A 591 13.50 -18.55 7.02
N ALA A 592 14.27 -17.55 6.60
CA ALA A 592 15.67 -17.40 7.00
C ALA A 592 15.79 -17.11 8.51
N ALA A 593 14.96 -16.22 9.05
CA ALA A 593 14.95 -15.91 10.49
C ALA A 593 14.56 -17.14 11.33
N ALA A 594 13.53 -17.89 10.92
CA ALA A 594 13.14 -19.13 11.59
C ALA A 594 14.28 -20.16 11.59
N ARG A 595 14.90 -20.39 10.42
CA ARG A 595 16.04 -21.30 10.29
C ARG A 595 17.22 -20.89 11.16
N ALA A 596 17.52 -19.59 11.23
CA ALA A 596 18.61 -19.07 12.06
C ALA A 596 18.37 -19.26 13.56
N ALA A 597 17.10 -19.41 13.98
CA ALA A 597 16.72 -19.65 15.36
C ALA A 597 16.61 -21.15 15.73
N ASP A 598 16.80 -22.06 14.77
CA ASP A 598 16.80 -23.51 15.04
C ASP A 598 17.96 -23.88 15.96
N GLY A 599 17.63 -24.50 17.10
CA GLY A 599 18.60 -25.10 18.01
C GLY A 599 18.91 -26.56 17.64
N GLU A 600 19.99 -27.12 18.18
CA GLU A 600 20.45 -28.48 17.87
C GLU A 600 19.51 -29.61 18.33
N SER A 601 18.61 -29.35 19.29
CA SER A 601 17.77 -30.37 19.95
C SER A 601 16.27 -30.06 19.98
N GLY A 602 15.84 -28.98 19.31
CA GLY A 602 14.45 -28.54 19.28
C GLY A 602 13.68 -28.99 18.04
N GLU A 603 12.36 -28.89 18.09
CA GLU A 603 11.53 -28.86 16.88
C GLU A 603 11.93 -27.65 16.03
N SER A 604 12.09 -27.84 14.72
CA SER A 604 12.48 -26.74 13.83
C SER A 604 11.40 -25.65 13.84
N ASN A 605 11.82 -24.41 14.08
CA ASN A 605 10.98 -23.21 13.94
C ASN A 605 10.46 -23.08 12.51
N THR A 606 11.17 -23.60 11.52
CA THR A 606 10.72 -23.56 10.12
C THR A 606 9.44 -24.36 9.89
N LYS A 607 9.03 -25.23 10.83
CA LYS A 607 7.78 -26.00 10.75
C LYS A 607 6.53 -25.12 10.66
N VAL A 608 6.52 -23.95 11.31
CA VAL A 608 5.35 -23.04 11.25
C VAL A 608 5.18 -22.39 9.87
N LEU A 609 6.25 -22.35 9.07
CA LEU A 609 6.27 -21.85 7.70
C LEU A 609 6.13 -22.99 6.68
N ALA A 610 6.59 -24.19 7.01
CA ALA A 610 6.50 -25.38 6.16
C ALA A 610 5.09 -26.02 6.13
N VAL A 611 4.04 -25.21 6.23
CA VAL A 611 2.67 -25.69 6.03
C VAL A 611 2.51 -26.13 4.57
N PRO A 612 1.97 -27.33 4.29
CA PRO A 612 1.99 -27.88 2.93
C PRO A 612 1.40 -26.98 1.85
N SER A 613 0.35 -26.22 2.16
CA SER A 613 -0.23 -25.26 1.21
C SER A 613 0.69 -24.09 0.88
N ALA A 614 1.50 -23.62 1.82
CA ALA A 614 2.46 -22.55 1.58
C ALA A 614 3.68 -23.04 0.79
N VAL A 615 4.16 -24.25 1.09
CA VAL A 615 5.23 -24.91 0.31
C VAL A 615 4.75 -25.14 -1.13
N ALA A 616 3.53 -25.68 -1.32
CA ALA A 616 2.92 -25.85 -2.63
C ALA A 616 2.82 -24.52 -3.41
N LEU A 617 2.53 -23.42 -2.72
CA LEU A 617 2.47 -22.09 -3.31
C LEU A 617 3.84 -21.61 -3.79
N CYS A 618 4.91 -21.85 -3.01
CA CYS A 618 6.28 -21.58 -3.45
C CYS A 618 6.66 -22.41 -4.69
N LEU A 619 6.29 -23.70 -4.71
CA LEU A 619 6.49 -24.57 -5.87
C LEU A 619 5.74 -24.05 -7.10
N GLN A 620 4.48 -23.62 -6.94
CA GLN A 620 3.68 -23.04 -8.02
C GLN A 620 4.36 -21.81 -8.64
N VAL A 621 4.84 -20.86 -7.83
CA VAL A 621 5.51 -19.66 -8.35
C VAL A 621 6.76 -20.00 -9.16
N VAL A 622 7.57 -20.96 -8.70
CA VAL A 622 8.76 -21.41 -9.43
C VAL A 622 8.36 -22.13 -10.72
N SER A 623 7.39 -23.05 -10.65
CA SER A 623 6.98 -23.84 -11.82
C SER A 623 6.36 -22.96 -12.91
N ASP A 624 5.50 -22.01 -12.54
CA ASP A 624 4.79 -21.16 -13.50
C ASP A 624 5.77 -20.29 -14.29
N LEU A 625 6.90 -19.87 -13.68
CA LEU A 625 7.96 -19.18 -14.40
C LEU A 625 8.74 -20.09 -15.35
N VAL A 626 9.10 -21.31 -14.92
CA VAL A 626 9.80 -22.28 -15.77
C VAL A 626 8.97 -22.59 -17.01
N LEU A 627 7.68 -22.84 -16.83
CA LEU A 627 6.75 -23.11 -17.93
C LEU A 627 6.55 -21.91 -18.84
N ALA A 628 6.44 -20.71 -18.28
CA ALA A 628 6.32 -19.51 -19.10
C ALA A 628 7.55 -19.31 -20.01
N ALA A 629 8.74 -19.68 -19.54
CA ALA A 629 9.96 -19.62 -20.34
C ALA A 629 9.97 -20.66 -21.47
N ASP A 630 9.34 -21.82 -21.27
CA ASP A 630 9.17 -22.84 -22.32
C ASP A 630 8.05 -22.46 -23.31
N ASP A 631 6.98 -21.83 -22.83
CA ASP A 631 5.78 -21.45 -23.60
C ASP A 631 5.97 -20.19 -24.47
N GLU A 632 7.04 -19.39 -24.29
CA GLU A 632 7.36 -18.30 -25.24
C GLU A 632 7.47 -18.81 -26.69
N ALA A 633 7.69 -20.12 -26.89
CA ALA A 633 7.64 -20.78 -28.20
C ALA A 633 6.22 -21.06 -28.72
N ASN A 634 5.20 -21.18 -27.85
CA ASN A 634 3.88 -21.78 -28.18
C ASN A 634 2.65 -20.92 -27.79
N GLY A 635 2.84 -19.72 -27.25
CA GLY A 635 1.75 -18.80 -26.87
C GLY A 635 1.45 -18.85 -25.36
N GLY A 636 2.11 -17.95 -24.63
CA GLY A 636 2.28 -18.01 -23.17
C GLY A 636 1.03 -17.96 -22.28
N SER A 637 1.24 -18.42 -21.04
CA SER A 637 0.33 -18.34 -19.89
C SER A 637 -0.24 -16.92 -19.65
N LYS A 638 -1.45 -16.87 -19.07
CA LYS A 638 -2.16 -15.64 -18.68
C LYS A 638 -1.51 -14.91 -17.49
N TYR A 639 -0.61 -15.57 -16.76
CA TYR A 639 0.15 -14.97 -15.67
C TYR A 639 1.55 -15.58 -15.62
N VAL A 640 2.57 -14.74 -15.68
CA VAL A 640 3.98 -15.13 -15.58
C VAL A 640 4.55 -14.43 -14.35
N PRO A 641 4.92 -15.16 -13.28
CA PRO A 641 5.64 -14.57 -12.16
C PRO A 641 6.95 -13.92 -12.63
N ASP A 642 7.41 -12.88 -11.94
CA ASP A 642 8.73 -12.33 -12.23
C ASP A 642 9.85 -13.23 -11.67
N VAL A 643 11.04 -13.15 -12.27
CA VAL A 643 12.20 -13.99 -11.89
C VAL A 643 12.59 -13.83 -10.41
N LYS A 644 12.41 -12.63 -9.84
CA LYS A 644 12.72 -12.37 -8.43
C LYS A 644 11.72 -13.03 -7.49
N SER A 645 10.44 -13.08 -7.84
CA SER A 645 9.45 -13.83 -7.08
C SER A 645 9.82 -15.32 -6.97
N ALA A 646 10.22 -15.94 -8.09
CA ALA A 646 10.66 -17.35 -8.10
C ALA A 646 11.97 -17.56 -7.31
N GLU A 647 12.92 -16.63 -7.42
CA GLU A 647 14.18 -16.64 -6.65
C GLU A 647 13.91 -16.69 -5.15
N TYR A 648 13.02 -15.83 -4.67
CA TYR A 648 12.66 -15.78 -3.26
C TYR A 648 11.91 -17.04 -2.81
N CYS A 649 11.05 -17.61 -3.65
CA CYS A 649 10.41 -18.90 -3.35
C CYS A 649 11.41 -20.06 -3.27
N ALA A 650 12.38 -20.14 -4.19
CA ALA A 650 13.43 -21.16 -4.14
C ALA A 650 14.29 -21.04 -2.86
N ALA A 651 14.66 -19.81 -2.49
CA ALA A 651 15.37 -19.55 -1.24
C ALA A 651 14.51 -19.85 0.01
N ALA A 652 13.20 -19.57 -0.02
CA ALA A 652 12.29 -19.94 1.06
C ALA A 652 12.19 -21.46 1.23
N ILE A 653 12.06 -22.21 0.13
CA ILE A 653 12.08 -23.69 0.12
C ILE A 653 13.38 -24.19 0.75
N LEU A 654 14.54 -23.68 0.32
CA LEU A 654 15.84 -24.02 0.89
C LEU A 654 15.89 -23.79 2.40
N ASN A 655 15.29 -22.69 2.89
CA ASN A 655 15.27 -22.38 4.31
C ASN A 655 14.33 -23.29 5.12
N MET A 656 13.24 -23.75 4.51
CA MET A 656 12.26 -24.64 5.15
C MET A 656 12.61 -26.13 5.05
N LEU A 657 13.71 -26.51 4.37
CA LEU A 657 14.10 -27.92 4.20
C LEU A 657 14.19 -28.73 5.51
N PRO A 658 14.67 -28.20 6.65
CA PRO A 658 14.67 -28.96 7.89
C PRO A 658 13.30 -29.52 8.27
N ALA A 659 12.23 -28.74 8.09
CA ALA A 659 10.86 -29.20 8.30
C ALA A 659 10.30 -30.00 7.11
N ILE A 660 10.49 -29.54 5.87
CA ILE A 660 9.97 -30.20 4.65
C ILE A 660 10.49 -31.63 4.54
N LEU A 661 11.76 -31.84 4.89
CA LEU A 661 12.46 -33.13 4.82
C LEU A 661 12.38 -33.94 6.11
N GLN A 662 11.57 -33.53 7.09
CA GLN A 662 11.36 -34.35 8.29
C GLN A 662 10.78 -35.73 7.89
N ALA A 663 11.42 -36.80 8.38
CA ALA A 663 10.93 -38.16 8.13
C ALA A 663 9.58 -38.37 8.82
N GLY A 664 8.70 -39.16 8.21
CA GLY A 664 7.52 -39.65 8.90
C GLY A 664 7.89 -40.49 10.14
N ASP A 665 7.05 -40.44 11.17
CA ASP A 665 7.18 -41.27 12.37
C ASP A 665 5.99 -42.26 12.44
N PRO A 666 6.22 -43.59 12.36
CA PRO A 666 7.51 -44.25 12.19
C PRO A 666 8.11 -44.05 10.78
N PRO A 667 9.45 -44.13 10.62
CA PRO A 667 10.09 -44.07 9.32
C PRO A 667 9.58 -45.17 8.39
N ARG A 668 9.10 -44.78 7.20
CA ARG A 668 8.61 -45.71 6.16
C ARG A 668 9.16 -45.33 4.80
N LYS A 669 9.32 -46.30 3.90
CA LYS A 669 9.57 -46.02 2.48
C LYS A 669 8.32 -45.45 1.83
N SER A 670 8.49 -44.57 0.85
CA SER A 670 7.36 -43.98 0.12
C SER A 670 7.70 -43.66 -1.32
N ILE A 671 7.02 -44.34 -2.25
CA ILE A 671 7.10 -44.10 -3.69
C ILE A 671 6.62 -42.67 -4.01
N GLN A 672 5.66 -42.15 -3.24
CA GLN A 672 5.16 -40.78 -3.43
C GLN A 672 6.23 -39.75 -3.10
N SER A 673 6.99 -39.95 -2.02
CA SER A 673 8.15 -39.10 -1.72
C SER A 673 9.22 -39.19 -2.79
N GLU A 674 9.53 -40.40 -3.29
CA GLU A 674 10.50 -40.58 -4.38
C GLU A 674 10.10 -39.79 -5.64
N LYS A 675 8.82 -39.88 -6.03
CA LYS A 675 8.26 -39.11 -7.14
C LYS A 675 8.36 -37.61 -6.89
N ALA A 676 7.88 -37.12 -5.74
CA ALA A 676 7.92 -35.71 -5.38
C ALA A 676 9.35 -35.14 -5.40
N CYS A 677 10.32 -35.89 -4.85
CA CYS A 677 11.73 -35.49 -4.85
C CYS A 677 12.28 -35.35 -6.28
N GLY A 678 11.98 -36.30 -7.16
CA GLY A 678 12.44 -36.28 -8.55
C GLY A 678 11.90 -35.09 -9.34
N GLU A 679 10.60 -34.84 -9.25
CA GLU A 679 9.92 -33.78 -10.00
C GLU A 679 10.30 -32.38 -9.49
N ILE A 680 10.32 -32.17 -8.16
CA ILE A 680 10.67 -30.88 -7.57
C ILE A 680 12.16 -30.55 -7.79
N SER A 681 13.05 -31.54 -7.63
CA SER A 681 14.49 -31.35 -7.90
C SER A 681 14.75 -30.98 -9.37
N THR A 682 14.04 -31.64 -10.29
CA THR A 682 14.11 -31.32 -11.73
C THR A 682 13.64 -29.90 -12.01
N MET A 683 12.48 -29.50 -11.46
CA MET A 683 11.94 -28.14 -11.61
C MET A 683 12.91 -27.07 -11.11
N LEU A 684 13.46 -27.24 -9.90
CA LEU A 684 14.42 -26.29 -9.33
C LEU A 684 15.70 -26.22 -10.16
N THR A 685 16.15 -27.35 -10.71
CA THR A 685 17.31 -27.41 -11.61
C THR A 685 17.05 -26.66 -12.91
N GLN A 686 15.85 -26.78 -13.50
CA GLN A 686 15.46 -26.04 -14.70
C GLN A 686 15.37 -24.53 -14.42
N TYR A 687 14.73 -24.13 -13.32
CA TYR A 687 14.67 -22.74 -12.87
C TYR A 687 16.08 -22.11 -12.76
N ALA A 688 17.04 -22.87 -12.21
CA ALA A 688 18.43 -22.45 -12.06
C ALA A 688 19.17 -22.20 -13.40
N GLN A 689 18.62 -22.66 -14.53
CA GLN A 689 19.18 -22.44 -15.88
C GLN A 689 18.42 -21.37 -16.67
N LEU A 690 17.31 -20.82 -16.15
CA LEU A 690 16.57 -19.78 -16.85
C LEU A 690 17.39 -18.49 -17.00
N SER A 691 17.18 -17.81 -18.12
CA SER A 691 17.76 -16.47 -18.34
C SER A 691 17.21 -15.48 -17.32
N GLY A 692 18.08 -14.67 -16.75
CA GLY A 692 17.73 -13.66 -15.75
C GLY A 692 17.74 -14.14 -14.30
N THR A 693 17.86 -15.46 -14.04
CA THR A 693 18.08 -15.99 -12.69
C THR A 693 19.44 -15.49 -12.17
N SER A 694 19.45 -14.88 -10.97
CA SER A 694 20.70 -14.39 -10.35
C SER A 694 21.62 -15.52 -9.93
N ALA A 695 22.88 -15.19 -9.61
CA ALA A 695 23.85 -16.16 -9.11
C ALA A 695 23.37 -16.78 -7.78
N GLU A 696 22.87 -15.95 -6.87
CA GLU A 696 22.32 -16.37 -5.58
C GLU A 696 21.07 -17.23 -5.77
N GLY A 697 20.19 -16.87 -6.71
CA GLY A 697 19.01 -17.65 -7.05
C GLY A 697 19.35 -19.03 -7.60
N LYS A 698 20.35 -19.10 -8.49
CA LYS A 698 20.88 -20.35 -9.02
C LYS A 698 21.46 -21.24 -7.93
N GLU A 699 22.29 -20.68 -7.04
CA GLU A 699 22.87 -21.41 -5.92
C GLU A 699 21.77 -21.97 -4.99
N CYS A 700 20.82 -21.12 -4.59
CA CYS A 700 19.73 -21.54 -3.71
C CYS A 700 18.89 -22.67 -4.31
N ALA A 701 18.53 -22.54 -5.59
CA ALA A 701 17.72 -23.53 -6.29
C ALA A 701 18.47 -24.87 -6.47
N LEU A 702 19.75 -24.85 -6.85
CA LEU A 702 20.55 -26.06 -7.02
C LEU A 702 20.77 -26.77 -5.68
N LYS A 703 21.07 -26.02 -4.61
CA LYS A 703 21.23 -26.59 -3.28
C LYS A 703 19.93 -27.22 -2.77
N ALA A 704 18.81 -26.54 -2.95
CA ALA A 704 17.50 -27.10 -2.61
C ALA A 704 17.19 -28.37 -3.43
N ALA A 705 17.49 -28.36 -4.73
CA ALA A 705 17.32 -29.51 -5.60
C ALA A 705 18.16 -30.72 -5.17
N GLU A 706 19.40 -30.49 -4.74
CA GLU A 706 20.32 -31.51 -4.26
C GLU A 706 19.83 -32.14 -2.94
N GLU A 707 19.51 -31.31 -1.94
CA GLU A 707 19.03 -31.78 -0.63
C GLU A 707 17.69 -32.53 -0.75
N ILE A 708 16.75 -32.04 -1.57
CA ILE A 708 15.48 -32.74 -1.84
C ILE A 708 15.73 -34.08 -2.53
N LYS A 709 16.62 -34.13 -3.52
CA LYS A 709 16.95 -35.38 -4.23
C LYS A 709 17.61 -36.39 -3.29
N ALA A 710 18.48 -35.95 -2.40
CA ALA A 710 19.16 -36.79 -1.42
C ALA A 710 18.19 -37.39 -0.37
N ALA A 711 17.06 -36.72 -0.09
CA ALA A 711 16.06 -37.19 0.87
C ALA A 711 15.12 -38.28 0.34
N SER A 712 15.26 -38.66 -0.93
CA SER A 712 14.44 -39.67 -1.63
C SER A 712 14.48 -41.05 -0.94
N GLY A 713 13.42 -41.83 -1.11
CA GLY A 713 13.29 -43.20 -0.58
C GLY A 713 12.70 -43.32 0.82
N SER A 714 12.59 -42.24 1.58
CA SER A 714 11.89 -42.19 2.87
C SER A 714 10.67 -41.27 2.80
N ALA A 715 9.62 -41.57 3.54
CA ALA A 715 8.41 -40.75 3.60
C ALA A 715 8.69 -39.38 4.20
N ARG A 716 8.31 -38.33 3.47
CA ARG A 716 8.39 -36.92 3.84
C ARG A 716 6.98 -36.31 3.79
N PRO A 717 6.19 -36.40 4.87
CA PRO A 717 4.76 -36.07 4.83
C PRO A 717 4.46 -34.66 4.31
N ILE A 718 5.26 -33.66 4.73
CA ILE A 718 5.09 -32.29 4.26
C ILE A 718 5.35 -32.19 2.75
N LEU A 719 6.46 -32.75 2.26
CA LEU A 719 6.80 -32.75 0.85
C LEU A 719 5.75 -33.46 -0.01
N GLU A 720 5.25 -34.62 0.42
CA GLU A 720 4.21 -35.40 -0.27
C GLU A 720 2.92 -34.58 -0.43
N ILE A 721 2.42 -34.02 0.68
CA ILE A 721 1.17 -33.23 0.66
C ILE A 721 1.36 -31.96 -0.16
N SER A 722 2.51 -31.29 -0.05
CA SER A 722 2.81 -30.07 -0.81
C SER A 722 2.86 -30.33 -2.31
N HIS A 723 3.49 -31.43 -2.71
CA HIS A 723 3.56 -31.89 -4.09
C HIS A 723 2.16 -32.21 -4.63
N ASP A 724 1.36 -32.97 -3.90
CA ASP A 724 -0.03 -33.27 -4.28
C ASP A 724 -0.86 -31.99 -4.47
N LEU A 725 -0.75 -31.03 -3.54
CA LEU A 725 -1.45 -29.75 -3.65
C LEU A 725 -0.98 -28.96 -4.88
N TRP A 726 0.33 -28.85 -5.10
CA TRP A 726 0.92 -28.22 -6.29
C TRP A 726 0.38 -28.83 -7.58
N THR A 727 0.41 -30.16 -7.72
CA THR A 727 -0.14 -30.83 -8.92
C THR A 727 -1.65 -30.63 -9.08
N GLN A 728 -2.41 -30.53 -7.98
CA GLN A 728 -3.84 -30.20 -8.03
C GLN A 728 -4.11 -28.76 -8.46
N TYR A 729 -3.31 -27.78 -8.02
CA TYR A 729 -3.41 -26.40 -8.50
C TYR A 729 -3.24 -26.36 -10.03
N ARG A 730 -2.20 -27.00 -10.54
CA ARG A 730 -1.89 -27.11 -11.97
C ARG A 730 -3.02 -27.75 -12.79
N LYS A 731 -3.59 -28.85 -12.29
CA LYS A 731 -4.75 -29.52 -12.93
C LYS A 731 -5.97 -28.60 -13.03
N ARG A 732 -6.25 -27.79 -12.00
CA ARG A 732 -7.37 -26.83 -12.02
C ARG A 732 -7.19 -25.70 -13.03
N GLU A 733 -5.95 -25.34 -13.33
CA GLU A 733 -5.61 -24.33 -14.33
C GLU A 733 -5.56 -24.91 -15.76
N GLY A 734 -5.82 -26.21 -15.91
CA GLY A 734 -5.80 -26.88 -17.22
C GLY A 734 -4.39 -27.10 -17.77
N GLN A 735 -3.37 -27.06 -16.91
CA GLN A 735 -1.97 -27.24 -17.30
C GLN A 735 -1.39 -28.51 -16.65
N PRO A 736 -1.59 -29.70 -17.24
CA PRO A 736 -1.16 -30.97 -16.64
C PRO A 736 0.36 -31.08 -16.53
N LEU A 737 0.83 -31.68 -15.43
CA LEU A 737 2.26 -31.81 -15.10
C LEU A 737 3.04 -32.68 -16.10
N ASP A 738 2.35 -33.55 -16.83
CA ASP A 738 2.97 -34.45 -17.81
C ASP A 738 3.72 -33.64 -18.89
N GLN A 739 3.21 -32.45 -19.27
CA GLN A 739 3.88 -31.53 -20.19
C GLN A 739 5.22 -30.97 -19.66
N PHE A 740 5.40 -30.92 -18.34
CA PHE A 740 6.59 -30.38 -17.69
C PHE A 740 7.72 -31.43 -17.59
N ILE A 741 7.36 -32.70 -17.41
CA ILE A 741 8.31 -33.79 -17.10
C ILE A 741 8.66 -34.56 -18.37
N SER A 742 7.73 -34.74 -19.30
CA SER A 742 8.03 -35.33 -20.59
C SER A 742 8.74 -34.29 -21.46
N GLN A 743 10.07 -34.22 -21.38
CA GLN A 743 10.88 -33.60 -22.46
C GLN A 743 10.67 -34.29 -23.82
N GLU A 744 9.92 -35.38 -23.87
CA GLU A 744 9.29 -35.87 -25.09
C GLU A 744 8.32 -34.79 -25.58
N LYS A 745 8.82 -33.91 -26.45
CA LYS A 745 8.00 -33.15 -27.40
C LYS A 745 6.89 -34.08 -27.84
N GLY A 746 5.65 -33.75 -27.49
CA GLY A 746 4.50 -34.52 -27.90
C GLY A 746 4.67 -34.82 -29.38
N ILE A 747 4.92 -36.09 -29.71
CA ILE A 747 4.75 -36.57 -31.05
C ILE A 747 3.25 -36.34 -31.24
N GLU A 748 2.91 -35.30 -32.00
CA GLU A 748 1.56 -35.16 -32.51
C GLU A 748 1.25 -36.52 -33.14
N VAL A 749 0.36 -37.27 -32.49
CA VAL A 749 -0.16 -38.49 -33.06
C VAL A 749 -0.94 -37.99 -34.26
N ASP A 750 -0.30 -38.09 -35.43
CA ASP A 750 -0.96 -37.85 -36.70
C ASP A 750 -2.14 -38.83 -36.77
N GLU A 751 -3.33 -38.33 -36.46
CA GLU A 751 -4.57 -39.10 -36.50
C GLU A 751 -4.94 -39.50 -37.96
N SER A 752 -4.09 -39.22 -38.95
CA SER A 752 -4.22 -39.77 -40.30
C SER A 752 -3.74 -41.23 -40.41
N GLY A 753 -4.38 -42.11 -39.63
CA GLY A 753 -4.39 -43.54 -39.90
C GLY A 753 -5.19 -43.88 -41.17
N PRO A 754 -4.79 -44.89 -41.96
CA PRO A 754 -5.29 -45.11 -43.31
C PRO A 754 -6.69 -45.73 -43.31
N LEU A 755 -7.66 -45.06 -43.95
CA LEU A 755 -8.92 -45.67 -44.36
C LEU A 755 -8.65 -46.69 -45.47
N THR A 756 -8.38 -47.93 -45.10
CA THR A 756 -8.46 -49.06 -46.04
C THR A 756 -9.92 -49.38 -46.33
N SER A 757 -10.28 -49.13 -47.58
CA SER A 757 -11.42 -49.67 -48.30
C SER A 757 -11.70 -51.16 -48.04
N PHE A 758 -12.96 -51.49 -47.77
CA PHE A 758 -13.54 -52.78 -48.17
C PHE A 758 -14.91 -52.55 -48.79
N HIS A 759 -14.97 -52.79 -50.10
CA HIS A 759 -16.18 -53.18 -50.83
C HIS A 759 -16.38 -54.68 -50.62
N ALA A 760 -17.57 -55.07 -50.16
CA ALA A 760 -18.31 -56.27 -50.57
C ALA A 760 -19.77 -56.10 -50.12
#